data_AF-A0A8T9BU55-F1
#
_entry.id   AF-A0A8T9BU55-F1
#
_cell.length_a   1.000
_cell.length_b   1.000
_cell.length_c   1.000
_cell.angle_alpha   90.00
_cell.angle_beta   90.00
_cell.angle_gamma   90.00
#
_symmetry.space_group_name_H-M   'P 1'
#
loop_
_entity.id
_entity.type
_entity.pdbx_description
1 polymer ?
#
loop_
_entity_poly.entity_id
_entity_poly.type
_entity_poly.pdbx_seq_one_letter_code
_entity_poly.pdbx_strand_id
1 'polypeptide(L)'
;MSNSLAEGRRSGIYGDITSTDSSTTKLGSTSDVSESTAVEDDDSSSRLPTPDPKASKDFLPYPDDKKFPEYSVEEKGSEEVLSDDDPVLRDIPWHVRRVVSLEDDTTLPIITFRYFVLTFLFIAPGAILSQLNEFRTTFAPYSIFFVQIASNYVGEWLAKVLPAWEIKIPFTKKSFNLNPGPFSVKEHVMVTISAASGATYNLGWIPISLSELYFGHKIEPAVCLFFMWAIVWIGYSYAALARQFLIYDPQYPWFQALCQTALFETQKRQRESPSPVSRRQMLIFFLTLIGVMIWQFLPEFIFPFLQSLSFLCWVAPHNATANFVGAGLGGMGFLNLSLDWSNIGNFSQMGSLFLTPWWTQVIVFLAFVINCWILLPLAKWGGLGLWNHKLMSNSLYTEANATTYPIQDLISSQITLNETAYAIHGPVYVGAQQLWGMFFDYASYTSALVWMGLFGYPLIKASFRRWRERCRDGKKPSVNHQYNDQLNILMRAYPEVPLSWFVLLFMASFAIIITLLAKGYMFIPIWTYFIAMATGAIVVVPLGWLYAISNFQLPIGTTNELFYGLMVNAVGGHKSPVGASVYGSIAGDAWYRAQIMLQDQKLGHYMHIPPRAVFFSQLFGSFIGVPINYGVIRWVLNTKSEFLSGQELDPTHQWSGQTLSMYLTSGVQYVLI
;
A
#
# COMPACT_ATOMS: atom_id res chain seq x y z
N MET A 1 -52.19 -42.27 4.99
CA MET A 1 -53.46 -42.51 5.74
C MET A 1 -53.84 -41.20 6.43
N SER A 2 -55.15 -40.90 6.54
CA SER A 2 -55.77 -39.82 7.36
C SER A 2 -55.18 -38.39 7.22
N ASN A 3 -55.90 -37.39 6.70
CA ASN A 3 -57.06 -36.68 7.30
C ASN A 3 -56.73 -35.92 8.61
N SER A 4 -57.19 -34.68 8.85
CA SER A 4 -57.93 -33.70 8.01
C SER A 4 -58.22 -32.38 8.78
N LEU A 5 -58.81 -31.38 8.09
CA LEU A 5 -59.56 -30.20 8.60
C LEU A 5 -58.70 -29.00 9.08
N ALA A 6 -58.90 -27.76 8.55
CA ALA A 6 -59.93 -26.74 8.83
C ALA A 6 -59.59 -25.89 10.09
N GLU A 7 -59.88 -24.59 10.26
CA GLU A 7 -60.56 -23.50 9.52
C GLU A 7 -60.02 -22.17 10.14
N GLY A 8 -60.17 -20.93 9.66
CA GLY A 8 -60.87 -20.29 8.54
C GLY A 8 -61.12 -18.78 8.86
N ARG A 9 -61.62 -17.98 7.89
CA ARG A 9 -62.09 -16.55 8.06
C ARG A 9 -60.98 -15.49 8.32
N ARG A 10 -61.11 -14.19 7.94
CA ARG A 10 -62.11 -13.46 7.12
C ARG A 10 -61.54 -12.15 6.52
N SER A 11 -62.16 -11.70 5.42
CA SER A 11 -62.22 -10.32 4.88
C SER A 11 -62.71 -9.26 5.88
N GLY A 12 -62.56 -7.93 5.72
CA GLY A 12 -62.09 -7.06 4.60
C GLY A 12 -62.62 -5.62 4.79
N ILE A 13 -62.83 -4.85 3.69
CA ILE A 13 -63.62 -3.57 3.56
C ILE A 13 -62.86 -2.20 3.60
N TYR A 14 -62.77 -1.57 2.41
CA TYR A 14 -62.96 -0.15 1.97
C TYR A 14 -62.78 1.11 2.87
N GLY A 15 -62.33 2.21 2.23
CA GLY A 15 -62.56 3.62 2.62
C GLY A 15 -61.76 4.67 1.78
N ASP A 16 -62.43 5.65 1.14
CA ASP A 16 -61.88 6.66 0.19
C ASP A 16 -62.01 8.14 0.69
N ILE A 17 -61.65 9.15 -0.17
CA ILE A 17 -61.95 10.62 -0.11
C ILE A 17 -61.03 11.44 0.85
N THR A 18 -60.45 12.65 0.61
CA THR A 18 -60.28 13.73 -0.44
C THR A 18 -58.82 14.29 -0.28
N SER A 19 -58.08 14.99 -1.17
CA SER A 19 -58.24 15.94 -2.32
C SER A 19 -58.37 17.46 -1.98
N THR A 20 -57.99 18.34 -2.94
CA THR A 20 -57.79 19.85 -2.89
C THR A 20 -56.47 20.34 -2.24
N ASP A 21 -55.74 21.36 -2.72
CA ASP A 21 -55.81 22.25 -3.92
C ASP A 21 -54.37 22.68 -4.37
N SER A 22 -53.98 22.77 -5.65
CA SER A 22 -53.96 23.94 -6.60
C SER A 22 -53.35 25.26 -6.03
N SER A 23 -52.52 26.10 -6.69
CA SER A 23 -52.20 26.48 -8.10
C SER A 23 -50.75 27.11 -8.16
N THR A 24 -49.91 27.14 -9.22
CA THR A 24 -49.89 27.87 -10.52
C THR A 24 -50.11 29.42 -10.41
N THR A 25 -49.39 30.37 -11.05
CA THR A 25 -48.37 30.37 -12.15
C THR A 25 -47.62 31.73 -12.36
N LYS A 26 -46.48 31.71 -13.10
CA LYS A 26 -45.93 32.71 -14.08
C LYS A 26 -45.29 34.09 -13.71
N LEU A 27 -44.11 34.31 -14.34
CA LEU A 27 -43.52 35.51 -15.01
C LEU A 27 -43.57 36.95 -14.43
N GLY A 28 -42.44 37.68 -14.58
CA GLY A 28 -42.33 39.16 -14.61
C GLY A 28 -40.89 39.65 -14.88
N SER A 29 -40.68 40.73 -15.65
CA SER A 29 -39.35 41.23 -16.04
C SER A 29 -39.29 42.73 -16.44
N THR A 30 -38.35 43.50 -15.84
CA THR A 30 -37.83 44.86 -16.18
C THR A 30 -36.56 45.07 -15.31
N SER A 31 -35.42 45.67 -15.70
CA SER A 31 -35.12 47.02 -16.24
C SER A 31 -35.44 48.16 -15.24
N ASP A 32 -34.70 49.28 -15.13
CA ASP A 32 -33.64 49.89 -15.97
C ASP A 32 -32.83 51.01 -15.21
N VAL A 33 -31.93 51.78 -15.87
CA VAL A 33 -31.46 53.18 -15.52
C VAL A 33 -30.58 53.36 -14.23
N SER A 34 -29.28 53.73 -14.28
CA SER A 34 -28.58 55.06 -14.38
C SER A 34 -28.72 56.00 -13.14
N GLU A 35 -27.90 57.02 -12.80
CA GLU A 35 -26.87 57.81 -13.53
C GLU A 35 -25.97 58.69 -12.60
N SER A 36 -24.73 59.06 -12.99
CA SER A 36 -23.90 60.22 -12.50
C SER A 36 -23.41 60.23 -11.01
N THR A 37 -22.42 61.04 -10.53
CA THR A 37 -21.60 62.15 -11.10
C THR A 37 -20.15 62.18 -10.49
N ALA A 38 -19.30 63.09 -10.98
CA ALA A 38 -17.88 63.44 -10.67
C ALA A 38 -17.54 63.76 -9.18
N VAL A 39 -16.30 64.01 -8.71
CA VAL A 39 -15.16 64.83 -9.23
C VAL A 39 -13.77 64.21 -8.90
N GLU A 40 -12.73 64.71 -9.57
CA GLU A 40 -11.29 64.37 -9.47
C GLU A 40 -10.64 64.65 -8.09
N ASP A 41 -9.54 63.95 -7.78
CA ASP A 41 -8.22 64.59 -7.68
C ASP A 41 -7.08 63.55 -7.81
N ASP A 42 -5.87 64.01 -8.15
CA ASP A 42 -4.74 63.17 -8.63
C ASP A 42 -3.66 62.95 -7.56
N ASP A 43 -3.08 61.74 -7.46
CA ASP A 43 -1.64 61.56 -7.19
C ASP A 43 -1.13 60.16 -7.59
N SER A 44 0.17 60.06 -7.88
CA SER A 44 0.74 59.04 -8.74
C SER A 44 1.73 58.09 -8.05
N SER A 45 1.45 56.78 -8.10
CA SER A 45 2.51 55.75 -7.99
C SER A 45 2.11 54.46 -8.71
N SER A 46 3.01 53.93 -9.54
CA SER A 46 2.71 52.83 -10.45
C SER A 46 2.64 51.47 -9.75
N ARG A 47 1.43 50.89 -9.65
CA ARG A 47 1.22 49.46 -9.35
C ARG A 47 0.86 48.71 -10.63
N LEU A 48 1.47 47.53 -10.83
CA LEU A 48 1.10 46.62 -11.93
C LEU A 48 -0.28 45.98 -11.64
N PRO A 49 -1.09 45.71 -12.67
CA PRO A 49 -2.48 45.30 -12.47
C PRO A 49 -2.62 43.88 -11.91
N THR A 50 -3.42 43.76 -10.85
CA THR A 50 -3.95 42.49 -10.35
C THR A 50 -5.03 41.96 -11.32
N PRO A 51 -5.05 40.66 -11.67
CA PRO A 51 -6.15 40.07 -12.43
C PRO A 51 -7.49 40.10 -11.66
N ASP A 52 -8.60 40.25 -12.37
CA ASP A 52 -9.95 40.34 -11.78
C ASP A 52 -10.34 39.12 -10.91
N PRO A 53 -10.91 39.34 -9.70
CA PRO A 53 -11.35 38.27 -8.79
C PRO A 53 -12.68 37.61 -9.21
N LYS A 54 -13.03 37.63 -10.51
CA LYS A 54 -14.29 37.08 -11.06
C LYS A 54 -14.12 35.79 -11.87
N ALA A 55 -12.90 35.28 -12.03
CA ALA A 55 -12.60 34.08 -12.83
C ALA A 55 -12.47 32.77 -12.02
N SER A 56 -12.83 32.77 -10.73
CA SER A 56 -12.59 31.63 -9.80
C SER A 56 -13.86 31.09 -9.11
N LYS A 57 -15.02 31.15 -9.77
CA LYS A 57 -16.29 30.59 -9.28
C LYS A 57 -16.68 29.30 -10.02
N ASP A 58 -15.86 28.27 -9.86
CA ASP A 58 -16.15 26.89 -10.32
C ASP A 58 -15.54 25.84 -9.35
N PHE A 59 -15.69 26.09 -8.05
CA PHE A 59 -15.42 25.11 -7.00
C PHE A 59 -16.66 24.94 -6.12
N LEU A 60 -16.91 23.71 -5.69
CA LEU A 60 -18.11 23.33 -4.94
C LEU A 60 -18.21 24.12 -3.62
N PRO A 61 -19.42 24.56 -3.22
CA PRO A 61 -19.60 25.26 -1.96
C PRO A 61 -19.28 24.32 -0.79
N TYR A 62 -18.37 24.76 0.08
CA TYR A 62 -18.27 24.19 1.43
C TYR A 62 -19.57 24.50 2.19
N PRO A 63 -20.13 23.55 2.96
CA PRO A 63 -21.26 23.84 3.84
C PRO A 63 -20.80 24.63 5.07
N ASP A 64 -21.47 25.75 5.34
CA ASP A 64 -21.12 26.69 6.41
C ASP A 64 -21.21 26.12 7.83
N ASP A 65 -20.42 26.74 8.71
CA ASP A 65 -20.63 26.91 10.15
C ASP A 65 -21.31 25.78 10.94
N LYS A 66 -20.46 24.90 11.48
CA LYS A 66 -20.67 24.32 12.81
C LYS A 66 -19.45 24.57 13.67
N LYS A 67 -19.57 25.49 14.64
CA LYS A 67 -18.60 25.64 15.73
C LYS A 67 -18.57 24.36 16.55
N PHE A 68 -17.45 23.63 16.44
CA PHE A 68 -17.13 22.46 17.26
C PHE A 68 -16.11 22.86 18.35
N PRO A 69 -16.02 22.13 19.48
CA PRO A 69 -15.45 22.67 20.71
C PRO A 69 -13.99 23.05 20.58
N GLU A 70 -13.74 24.34 20.84
CA GLU A 70 -12.45 24.98 20.99
C GLU A 70 -11.69 24.36 22.18
N TYR A 71 -10.68 23.56 21.89
CA TYR A 71 -9.85 22.91 22.92
C TYR A 71 -8.62 23.78 23.18
N SER A 72 -8.77 24.74 24.09
CA SER A 72 -7.74 25.74 24.42
C SER A 72 -6.42 25.09 24.82
N VAL A 73 -5.38 25.34 24.02
CA VAL A 73 -3.99 25.04 24.39
C VAL A 73 -3.46 26.23 25.17
N GLU A 74 -3.44 26.13 26.51
CA GLU A 74 -2.77 27.13 27.36
C GLU A 74 -1.24 26.95 27.32
N GLU A 75 -0.63 27.20 26.15
CA GLU A 75 0.83 27.26 26.02
C GLU A 75 1.34 28.64 26.45
N LYS A 76 1.97 28.68 27.63
CA LYS A 76 2.72 29.87 28.11
C LYS A 76 4.11 29.92 27.49
N GLY A 77 4.14 30.17 26.19
CA GLY A 77 5.33 30.51 25.39
C GLY A 77 5.03 31.72 24.52
N SER A 78 6.02 32.56 24.26
CA SER A 78 5.86 33.75 23.40
C SER A 78 6.11 33.40 21.93
N GLU A 79 5.22 32.60 21.36
CA GLU A 79 5.18 32.31 19.93
C GLU A 79 4.10 33.17 19.26
N GLU A 80 4.35 33.65 18.04
CA GLU A 80 3.35 34.38 17.26
C GLU A 80 2.28 33.40 16.79
N VAL A 81 1.11 33.42 17.44
CA VAL A 81 -0.04 32.60 17.05
C VAL A 81 -0.58 33.11 15.71
N LEU A 82 0.00 32.57 14.63
CA LEU A 82 -0.46 32.77 13.25
C LEU A 82 -1.94 32.43 13.16
N SER A 83 -2.69 33.27 12.44
CA SER A 83 -4.12 33.09 12.28
C SER A 83 -4.41 31.91 11.33
N ASP A 84 -5.52 31.20 11.52
CA ASP A 84 -5.92 30.12 10.60
C ASP A 84 -6.22 30.62 9.17
N ASP A 85 -6.40 31.94 9.02
CA ASP A 85 -6.57 32.67 7.75
C ASP A 85 -5.24 33.10 7.09
N ASP A 86 -4.09 32.99 7.78
CA ASP A 86 -2.81 33.43 7.23
C ASP A 86 -2.49 32.71 5.91
N PRO A 87 -2.04 33.42 4.86
CA PRO A 87 -1.87 32.85 3.51
C PRO A 87 -0.82 31.72 3.46
N VAL A 88 0.03 31.63 4.47
CA VAL A 88 1.08 30.60 4.66
C VAL A 88 0.53 29.33 5.33
N LEU A 89 -0.62 29.41 6.01
CA LEU A 89 -1.32 28.26 6.60
C LEU A 89 -2.56 27.85 5.80
N ARG A 90 -3.24 28.81 5.16
CA ARG A 90 -4.54 28.64 4.52
C ARG A 90 -4.62 27.44 3.57
N ASP A 91 -3.59 27.25 2.74
CA ASP A 91 -3.55 26.20 1.72
C ASP A 91 -3.15 24.81 2.31
N ILE A 92 -2.76 24.72 3.59
CA ILE A 92 -2.53 23.45 4.31
C ILE A 92 -3.87 22.92 4.88
N PRO A 93 -4.24 21.64 4.67
CA PRO A 93 -5.45 21.07 5.27
C PRO A 93 -5.40 21.05 6.81
N TRP A 94 -6.53 21.37 7.46
CA TRP A 94 -6.65 21.48 8.93
C TRP A 94 -6.10 20.27 9.72
N HIS A 95 -6.29 19.06 9.19
CA HIS A 95 -5.85 17.81 9.82
C HIS A 95 -4.35 17.57 9.68
N VAL A 96 -3.69 18.24 8.73
CA VAL A 96 -2.22 18.31 8.62
C VAL A 96 -1.70 19.38 9.59
N ARG A 97 -2.28 20.61 9.60
CA ARG A 97 -1.90 21.70 10.54
C ARG A 97 -1.90 21.24 12.00
N ARG A 98 -2.91 20.44 12.40
CA ARG A 98 -3.07 19.95 13.78
C ARG A 98 -2.03 18.87 14.19
N VAL A 99 -1.32 18.27 13.23
CA VAL A 99 -0.48 17.08 13.44
C VAL A 99 1.00 17.37 13.21
N VAL A 100 1.32 18.20 12.22
CA VAL A 100 2.69 18.48 11.78
C VAL A 100 3.23 19.73 12.50
N SER A 101 4.49 19.70 12.94
CA SER A 101 5.18 20.90 13.44
C SER A 101 5.18 22.01 12.37
N LEU A 102 5.02 23.26 12.78
CA LEU A 102 5.15 24.43 11.89
C LEU A 102 6.51 25.15 12.07
N GLU A 103 7.41 24.52 12.83
CA GLU A 103 8.80 24.94 13.06
C GLU A 103 9.79 23.83 12.72
N ASP A 104 11.06 24.22 12.46
CA ASP A 104 12.15 23.28 12.22
C ASP A 104 13.52 23.75 12.77
N ASP A 105 14.25 22.85 13.44
CA ASP A 105 15.66 23.04 13.81
C ASP A 105 16.58 22.31 12.81
N THR A 106 17.30 23.10 12.02
CA THR A 106 18.25 22.63 11.01
C THR A 106 19.56 22.06 11.58
N THR A 107 19.84 22.26 12.86
CA THR A 107 21.11 21.89 13.52
C THR A 107 21.12 20.47 14.10
N LEU A 108 19.95 19.85 14.30
CA LEU A 108 19.82 18.53 14.93
C LEU A 108 20.60 17.43 14.18
N PRO A 109 21.27 16.51 14.89
CA PRO A 109 21.96 15.38 14.26
C PRO A 109 20.96 14.38 13.67
N ILE A 110 21.28 13.84 12.47
CA ILE A 110 20.36 13.02 11.66
C ILE A 110 20.93 11.62 11.40
N ILE A 111 22.19 11.53 10.93
CA ILE A 111 22.88 10.27 10.67
C ILE A 111 24.03 10.15 11.70
N THR A 112 23.81 9.33 12.72
CA THR A 112 24.73 9.10 13.84
C THR A 112 25.25 7.66 13.84
N PHE A 113 26.14 7.30 14.76
CA PHE A 113 26.46 5.89 15.03
C PHE A 113 25.23 5.09 15.49
N ARG A 114 24.41 5.64 16.38
CA ARG A 114 23.18 4.99 16.90
C ARG A 114 22.20 4.67 15.77
N TYR A 115 22.04 5.56 14.79
CA TYR A 115 21.20 5.34 13.62
C TYR A 115 21.58 4.04 12.90
N PHE A 116 22.87 3.76 12.67
CA PHE A 116 23.31 2.53 12.00
C PHE A 116 23.02 1.27 12.85
N VAL A 117 23.29 1.33 14.16
CA VAL A 117 23.04 0.22 15.09
C VAL A 117 21.55 -0.11 15.18
N LEU A 118 20.70 0.90 15.40
CA LEU A 118 19.25 0.74 15.48
C LEU A 118 18.66 0.28 14.14
N THR A 119 19.13 0.82 13.02
CA THR A 119 18.69 0.41 11.68
C THR A 119 18.92 -1.08 11.44
N PHE A 120 20.12 -1.61 11.76
CA PHE A 120 20.38 -3.04 11.64
C PHE A 120 19.53 -3.87 12.61
N LEU A 121 19.38 -3.42 13.86
CA LEU A 121 18.62 -4.09 14.91
C LEU A 121 17.12 -4.27 14.56
N PHE A 122 16.51 -3.31 13.86
CA PHE A 122 15.09 -3.40 13.47
C PHE A 122 14.87 -3.98 12.07
N ILE A 123 15.78 -3.78 11.11
CA ILE A 123 15.67 -4.41 9.78
C ILE A 123 15.77 -5.93 9.90
N ALA A 124 16.78 -6.46 10.61
CA ALA A 124 17.06 -7.89 10.59
C ALA A 124 15.87 -8.78 11.03
N PRO A 125 15.22 -8.58 12.21
CA PRO A 125 14.07 -9.39 12.59
C PRO A 125 12.83 -9.10 11.71
N GLY A 126 12.65 -7.87 11.25
CA GLY A 126 11.51 -7.51 10.42
C GLY A 126 11.55 -8.10 9.02
N ALA A 127 12.72 -8.09 8.37
CA ALA A 127 12.97 -8.77 7.10
C ALA A 127 12.72 -10.30 7.24
N ILE A 128 13.24 -10.91 8.33
CA ILE A 128 12.98 -12.32 8.64
C ILE A 128 11.48 -12.60 8.75
N LEU A 129 10.75 -11.87 9.59
CA LEU A 129 9.32 -12.10 9.82
C LEU A 129 8.47 -11.83 8.57
N SER A 130 8.73 -10.73 7.86
CA SER A 130 8.00 -10.40 6.64
C SER A 130 8.21 -11.45 5.54
N GLN A 131 9.46 -11.85 5.26
CA GLN A 131 9.73 -12.82 4.21
C GLN A 131 9.33 -14.26 4.59
N LEU A 132 9.30 -14.59 5.89
CA LEU A 132 8.80 -15.85 6.43
C LEU A 132 7.29 -15.99 6.21
N ASN A 133 6.52 -14.94 6.48
CA ASN A 133 5.06 -14.98 6.47
C ASN A 133 4.46 -15.11 5.06
N GLU A 134 5.20 -14.77 4.00
CA GLU A 134 4.82 -15.03 2.61
C GLU A 134 4.61 -16.53 2.28
N PHE A 135 5.26 -17.43 3.03
CA PHE A 135 5.15 -18.89 2.89
C PHE A 135 4.09 -19.53 3.81
N ARG A 136 3.52 -18.76 4.74
CA ARG A 136 2.63 -19.26 5.79
C ARG A 136 1.15 -19.04 5.47
N THR A 137 0.28 -19.86 6.04
CA THR A 137 -1.18 -19.75 5.91
C THR A 137 -1.73 -18.45 6.48
N THR A 138 -1.11 -17.92 7.55
CA THR A 138 -1.49 -16.67 8.20
C THR A 138 -0.37 -15.63 8.09
N PHE A 139 -0.71 -14.47 7.51
CA PHE A 139 0.21 -13.35 7.34
C PHE A 139 0.13 -12.40 8.55
N ALA A 140 1.25 -12.19 9.24
CA ALA A 140 1.37 -11.18 10.30
C ALA A 140 2.33 -10.05 9.83
N PRO A 141 1.85 -8.83 9.55
CA PRO A 141 2.70 -7.74 9.08
C PRO A 141 3.67 -7.26 10.16
N TYR A 142 4.95 -7.10 9.82
CA TYR A 142 5.91 -6.44 10.71
C TYR A 142 5.60 -4.93 10.78
N SER A 143 4.97 -4.50 11.89
CA SER A 143 4.44 -3.14 12.02
C SER A 143 5.54 -2.09 12.12
N ILE A 144 5.52 -1.11 11.20
CA ILE A 144 6.44 0.03 11.26
C ILE A 144 6.21 0.91 12.50
N PHE A 145 4.99 0.93 13.04
CA PHE A 145 4.66 1.62 14.29
C PHE A 145 5.31 0.93 15.51
N PHE A 146 5.49 -0.40 15.48
CA PHE A 146 6.28 -1.09 16.50
C PHE A 146 7.75 -0.64 16.47
N VAL A 147 8.37 -0.55 15.28
CA VAL A 147 9.73 -0.01 15.14
C VAL A 147 9.80 1.41 15.68
N GLN A 148 8.86 2.28 15.31
CA GLN A 148 8.81 3.66 15.77
C GLN A 148 8.76 3.74 17.31
N ILE A 149 7.91 2.95 17.97
CA ILE A 149 7.82 2.93 19.43
C ILE A 149 9.08 2.34 20.07
N ALA A 150 9.55 1.17 19.61
CA ALA A 150 10.70 0.49 20.20
C ALA A 150 12.01 1.26 20.01
N SER A 151 12.26 1.80 18.82
CA SER A 151 13.45 2.60 18.52
C SER A 151 13.53 3.90 19.34
N ASN A 152 12.40 4.44 19.81
CA ASN A 152 12.38 5.59 20.71
C ASN A 152 13.08 5.27 22.04
N TYR A 153 12.65 4.20 22.71
CA TYR A 153 13.19 3.80 24.02
C TYR A 153 14.62 3.25 23.91
N VAL A 154 14.92 2.46 22.88
CA VAL A 154 16.28 1.95 22.66
C VAL A 154 17.23 3.08 22.25
N GLY A 155 16.77 4.07 21.49
CA GLY A 155 17.54 5.28 21.14
C GLY A 155 17.87 6.14 22.35
N GLU A 156 16.90 6.38 23.24
CA GLU A 156 17.16 7.04 24.53
C GLU A 156 18.13 6.25 25.42
N TRP A 157 17.99 4.92 25.46
CA TRP A 157 18.88 4.07 26.25
C TRP A 157 20.31 4.11 25.71
N LEU A 158 20.50 4.01 24.38
CA LEU A 158 21.81 4.20 23.75
C LEU A 158 22.38 5.60 24.00
N ALA A 159 21.55 6.65 24.00
CA ALA A 159 21.99 8.01 24.31
C ALA A 159 22.45 8.19 25.78
N LYS A 160 21.99 7.33 26.70
CA LYS A 160 22.37 7.32 28.12
C LYS A 160 23.56 6.38 28.42
N VAL A 161 23.75 5.34 27.60
CA VAL A 161 24.76 4.28 27.83
C VAL A 161 26.03 4.45 26.99
N LEU A 162 25.95 4.98 25.76
CA LEU A 162 27.13 5.13 24.91
C LEU A 162 28.04 6.27 25.39
N PRO A 163 29.35 6.07 25.52
CA PRO A 163 30.28 7.15 25.81
C PRO A 163 30.44 8.08 24.59
N ALA A 164 30.64 9.38 24.84
CA ALA A 164 30.88 10.38 23.80
C ALA A 164 32.34 10.33 23.26
N TRP A 165 32.81 9.15 22.84
CA TRP A 165 34.15 8.98 22.28
C TRP A 165 34.18 9.30 20.77
N GLU A 166 35.17 10.08 20.35
CA GLU A 166 35.53 10.21 18.94
C GLU A 166 36.35 9.01 18.46
N ILE A 167 35.74 8.15 17.64
CA ILE A 167 36.44 7.09 16.92
C ILE A 167 36.94 7.64 15.60
N LYS A 168 38.26 7.60 15.39
CA LYS A 168 38.89 7.86 14.09
C LYS A 168 38.75 6.63 13.21
N ILE A 169 38.13 6.76 12.04
CA ILE A 169 37.94 5.66 11.10
C ILE A 169 39.31 5.25 10.54
N PRO A 170 39.74 3.98 10.72
CA PRO A 170 41.04 3.51 10.23
C PRO A 170 41.29 3.86 8.76
N PHE A 171 42.52 4.24 8.45
CA PHE A 171 42.97 4.64 7.11
C PHE A 171 42.29 5.88 6.50
N THR A 172 41.50 6.66 7.27
CA THR A 172 40.92 7.93 6.80
C THR A 172 41.19 9.09 7.76
N LYS A 173 40.99 10.32 7.29
CA LYS A 173 41.05 11.54 8.13
C LYS A 173 39.74 11.87 8.87
N LYS A 174 38.73 10.98 8.85
CA LYS A 174 37.41 11.23 9.45
C LYS A 174 37.31 10.59 10.85
N SER A 175 36.90 11.37 11.85
CA SER A 175 36.33 10.85 13.09
C SER A 175 34.80 10.88 13.05
N PHE A 176 34.18 10.08 13.91
CA PHE A 176 32.77 10.21 14.28
C PHE A 176 32.64 10.04 15.80
N ASN A 177 31.70 10.75 16.41
CA ASN A 177 31.37 10.58 17.81
C ASN A 177 30.34 9.45 17.97
N LEU A 178 30.59 8.50 18.88
CA LEU A 178 29.64 7.45 19.26
C LEU A 178 28.32 8.00 19.83
N ASN A 179 28.39 9.09 20.60
CA ASN A 179 27.26 9.73 21.25
C ASN A 179 27.35 11.26 21.11
N PRO A 180 26.84 11.85 20.00
CA PRO A 180 27.00 13.27 19.70
C PRO A 180 26.09 14.21 20.53
N GLY A 181 25.19 13.67 21.36
CA GLY A 181 24.20 14.44 22.12
C GLY A 181 22.94 13.61 22.40
N PRO A 182 21.83 14.23 22.84
CA PRO A 182 20.53 13.56 23.02
C PRO A 182 20.06 12.78 21.77
N PHE A 183 19.12 11.85 21.92
CA PHE A 183 18.50 11.15 20.80
C PHE A 183 17.52 12.08 20.08
N SER A 184 17.81 12.44 18.83
CA SER A 184 17.04 13.45 18.10
C SER A 184 15.80 12.86 17.44
N VAL A 185 14.76 13.67 17.24
CA VAL A 185 13.56 13.25 16.49
C VAL A 185 13.92 12.93 15.03
N LYS A 186 14.85 13.66 14.42
CA LYS A 186 15.25 13.41 13.02
C LYS A 186 16.03 12.11 12.85
N GLU A 187 16.89 11.78 13.81
CA GLU A 187 17.59 10.51 13.92
C GLU A 187 16.62 9.34 14.10
N HIS A 188 15.57 9.54 14.91
CA HIS A 188 14.51 8.56 15.18
C HIS A 188 13.61 8.29 13.96
N VAL A 189 13.20 9.35 13.25
CA VAL A 189 12.47 9.26 11.97
C VAL A 189 13.33 8.52 10.93
N MET A 190 14.62 8.83 10.85
CA MET A 190 15.55 8.18 9.93
C MET A 190 15.71 6.67 10.16
N VAL A 191 15.83 6.22 11.42
CA VAL A 191 15.83 4.78 11.75
C VAL A 191 14.55 4.11 11.26
N THR A 192 13.41 4.80 11.42
CA THR A 192 12.10 4.27 11.02
C THR A 192 11.97 4.19 9.50
N ILE A 193 12.42 5.20 8.74
CA ILE A 193 12.43 5.16 7.26
C ILE A 193 13.35 4.03 6.74
N SER A 194 14.54 3.85 7.33
CA SER A 194 15.42 2.72 6.97
C SER A 194 14.76 1.37 7.22
N ALA A 195 14.01 1.25 8.33
CA ALA A 195 13.26 0.03 8.64
C ALA A 195 12.07 -0.17 7.69
N ALA A 196 11.31 0.88 7.32
CA ALA A 196 10.22 0.78 6.35
C ALA A 196 10.71 0.23 5.00
N SER A 197 11.90 0.67 4.57
CA SER A 197 12.58 0.15 3.38
C SER A 197 13.07 -1.29 3.54
N GLY A 198 13.79 -1.60 4.64
CA GLY A 198 14.53 -2.86 4.78
C GLY A 198 13.76 -4.02 5.42
N ALA A 199 12.77 -3.76 6.26
CA ALA A 199 12.05 -4.76 7.07
C ALA A 199 10.84 -5.40 6.35
N THR A 200 10.85 -5.40 5.01
CA THR A 200 9.76 -5.92 4.16
C THR A 200 10.26 -7.07 3.30
N TYR A 201 9.35 -7.97 2.90
CA TYR A 201 9.65 -9.06 1.96
C TYR A 201 10.04 -8.48 0.58
N ASN A 202 10.58 -9.32 -0.32
CA ASN A 202 10.98 -8.91 -1.67
C ASN A 202 10.28 -9.75 -2.76
N LEU A 203 9.66 -9.15 -3.77
CA LEU A 203 8.84 -9.88 -4.76
C LEU A 203 9.62 -10.87 -5.63
N GLY A 204 10.96 -10.82 -5.63
CA GLY A 204 11.80 -11.85 -6.24
C GLY A 204 11.64 -13.23 -5.57
N TRP A 205 11.05 -13.31 -4.37
CA TRP A 205 10.78 -14.59 -3.70
C TRP A 205 9.92 -15.53 -4.55
N ILE A 206 8.91 -15.01 -5.24
CA ILE A 206 7.95 -15.80 -6.01
C ILE A 206 8.67 -16.61 -7.11
N PRO A 207 9.36 -16.00 -8.10
CA PRO A 207 10.02 -16.77 -9.15
C PRO A 207 11.18 -17.65 -8.66
N ILE A 208 11.91 -17.23 -7.62
CA ILE A 208 13.01 -18.02 -7.03
C ILE A 208 12.48 -19.29 -6.38
N SER A 209 11.41 -19.19 -5.58
CA SER A 209 10.77 -20.34 -4.96
C SER A 209 10.02 -21.20 -5.98
N LEU A 210 9.39 -20.61 -6.99
CA LEU A 210 8.65 -21.36 -8.01
C LEU A 210 9.59 -22.22 -8.88
N SER A 211 10.75 -21.68 -9.29
CA SER A 211 11.70 -22.41 -10.13
C SER A 211 12.30 -23.63 -9.43
N GLU A 212 12.66 -23.50 -8.15
CA GLU A 212 13.26 -24.60 -7.40
C GLU A 212 12.22 -25.62 -6.89
N LEU A 213 11.06 -25.16 -6.40
CA LEU A 213 10.06 -26.04 -5.76
C LEU A 213 9.27 -26.91 -6.74
N TYR A 214 8.82 -26.35 -7.87
CA TYR A 214 7.95 -27.06 -8.82
C TYR A 214 8.67 -27.56 -10.07
N PHE A 215 9.79 -26.93 -10.44
CA PHE A 215 10.53 -27.22 -11.68
C PHE A 215 11.99 -27.66 -11.44
N GLY A 216 12.42 -27.82 -10.18
CA GLY A 216 13.75 -28.31 -9.80
C GLY A 216 14.93 -27.40 -10.19
N HIS A 217 14.68 -26.24 -10.79
CA HIS A 217 15.70 -25.34 -11.32
C HIS A 217 16.13 -24.33 -10.27
N LYS A 218 17.19 -24.68 -9.52
CA LYS A 218 17.85 -23.79 -8.57
C LYS A 218 18.61 -22.67 -9.28
N ILE A 219 18.27 -21.42 -8.96
CA ILE A 219 18.97 -20.21 -9.47
C ILE A 219 20.20 -19.91 -8.58
N GLU A 220 21.28 -19.43 -9.19
CA GLU A 220 22.52 -19.08 -8.49
C GLU A 220 22.34 -17.94 -7.46
N PRO A 221 22.91 -18.03 -6.24
CA PRO A 221 22.69 -17.04 -5.18
C PRO A 221 23.03 -15.60 -5.58
N ALA A 222 24.08 -15.41 -6.40
CA ALA A 222 24.46 -14.09 -6.88
C ALA A 222 23.41 -13.49 -7.82
N VAL A 223 22.84 -14.30 -8.72
CA VAL A 223 21.75 -13.89 -9.62
C VAL A 223 20.54 -13.45 -8.80
N CYS A 224 20.14 -14.25 -7.81
CA CYS A 224 19.04 -13.96 -6.91
C CYS A 224 19.23 -12.60 -6.19
N LEU A 225 20.37 -12.38 -5.54
CA LEU A 225 20.66 -11.13 -4.83
C LEU A 225 20.65 -9.91 -5.75
N PHE A 226 21.31 -9.99 -6.91
CA PHE A 226 21.34 -8.89 -7.87
C PHE A 226 19.96 -8.61 -8.48
N PHE A 227 19.16 -9.64 -8.79
CA PHE A 227 17.78 -9.47 -9.24
C PHE A 227 16.91 -8.79 -8.17
N MET A 228 16.94 -9.31 -6.93
CA MET A 228 16.14 -8.81 -5.81
C MET A 228 16.48 -7.35 -5.43
N TRP A 229 17.76 -6.94 -5.49
CA TRP A 229 18.14 -5.53 -5.36
C TRP A 229 17.63 -4.69 -6.54
N ALA A 230 17.81 -5.16 -7.77
CA ALA A 230 17.50 -4.37 -8.96
C ALA A 230 16.00 -4.07 -9.10
N ILE A 231 15.10 -5.02 -8.82
CA ILE A 231 13.64 -4.76 -8.90
C ILE A 231 13.19 -3.71 -7.88
N VAL A 232 13.75 -3.71 -6.67
CA VAL A 232 13.47 -2.67 -5.66
C VAL A 232 14.01 -1.31 -6.09
N TRP A 233 15.21 -1.27 -6.65
CA TRP A 233 15.85 -0.05 -7.12
C TRP A 233 15.16 0.56 -8.37
N ILE A 234 14.51 -0.26 -9.22
CA ILE A 234 13.64 0.23 -10.29
C ILE A 234 12.46 1.01 -9.70
N GLY A 235 11.70 0.44 -8.77
CA GLY A 235 10.58 1.17 -8.14
C GLY A 235 11.02 2.41 -7.37
N TYR A 236 12.17 2.36 -6.70
CA TYR A 236 12.76 3.56 -6.08
C TYR A 236 13.15 4.63 -7.11
N SER A 237 13.60 4.26 -8.30
CA SER A 237 13.81 5.23 -9.38
C SER A 237 12.49 5.81 -9.91
N TYR A 238 11.41 5.02 -9.94
CA TYR A 238 10.10 5.43 -10.46
C TYR A 238 9.34 6.38 -9.52
N ALA A 239 9.64 6.35 -8.21
CA ALA A 239 9.19 7.38 -7.27
C ALA A 239 9.53 8.81 -7.76
N ALA A 240 10.61 9.02 -8.51
CA ALA A 240 10.98 10.31 -9.08
C ALA A 240 9.93 10.90 -10.04
N LEU A 241 9.14 10.04 -10.70
CA LEU A 241 8.09 10.43 -11.64
C LEU A 241 6.90 11.06 -10.90
N ALA A 242 6.46 10.44 -9.80
CA ALA A 242 5.31 10.88 -9.02
C ALA A 242 5.66 11.91 -7.93
N ARG A 243 6.90 11.90 -7.41
CA ARG A 243 7.39 12.81 -6.35
C ARG A 243 7.08 14.28 -6.63
N GLN A 244 7.30 14.71 -7.88
CA GLN A 244 7.13 16.10 -8.31
C GLN A 244 5.67 16.58 -8.30
N PHE A 245 4.71 15.67 -8.12
CA PHE A 245 3.27 15.93 -8.13
C PHE A 245 2.60 15.63 -6.78
N LEU A 246 3.00 14.54 -6.10
CA LEU A 246 2.25 14.01 -4.94
C LEU A 246 2.83 14.32 -3.56
N ILE A 247 4.08 14.78 -3.47
CA ILE A 247 4.72 15.04 -2.16
C ILE A 247 4.61 16.52 -1.77
N TYR A 248 4.95 17.42 -2.69
CA TYR A 248 5.05 18.85 -2.39
C TYR A 248 3.70 19.55 -2.22
N ASP A 249 2.62 19.05 -2.84
CA ASP A 249 1.30 19.65 -2.67
C ASP A 249 0.73 19.23 -1.29
N PRO A 250 0.31 20.18 -0.43
CA PRO A 250 -0.20 19.88 0.91
C PRO A 250 -1.58 19.23 0.89
N GLN A 251 -2.32 19.24 -0.23
CA GLN A 251 -3.64 18.62 -0.34
C GLN A 251 -3.62 17.09 -0.24
N TYR A 252 -2.45 16.44 -0.37
CA TYR A 252 -2.30 14.99 -0.21
C TYR A 252 -1.89 14.63 1.22
N PRO A 253 -2.80 14.04 2.02
CA PRO A 253 -2.52 13.74 3.42
C PRO A 253 -1.53 12.57 3.60
N TRP A 254 -1.54 11.56 2.71
CA TRP A 254 -0.80 10.31 2.87
C TRP A 254 -1.00 9.71 4.26
N PHE A 255 -2.21 9.22 4.55
CA PHE A 255 -2.69 8.90 5.90
C PHE A 255 -1.70 8.10 6.77
N GLN A 256 -1.07 7.05 6.24
CA GLN A 256 -0.06 6.29 6.98
C GLN A 256 1.15 7.16 7.42
N ALA A 257 1.68 8.03 6.55
CA ALA A 257 2.74 8.97 6.91
C ALA A 257 2.28 10.04 7.91
N LEU A 258 1.03 10.52 7.80
CA LEU A 258 0.44 11.48 8.73
C LEU A 258 0.27 10.86 10.13
N CYS A 259 -0.18 9.60 10.23
CA CYS A 259 -0.28 8.87 11.49
C CYS A 259 1.09 8.57 12.12
N GLN A 260 2.11 8.27 11.31
CA GLN A 260 3.50 8.15 11.80
C GLN A 260 4.00 9.49 12.34
N THR A 261 3.72 10.61 11.65
CA THR A 261 4.06 11.98 12.09
C THR A 261 3.42 12.30 13.45
N ALA A 262 2.12 12.05 13.61
CA ALA A 262 1.40 12.24 14.88
C ALA A 262 2.04 11.47 16.05
N LEU A 263 2.52 10.25 15.78
CA LEU A 263 3.23 9.44 16.78
C LEU A 263 4.64 9.97 17.09
N PHE A 264 5.36 10.54 16.11
CA PHE A 264 6.65 11.20 16.36
C PHE A 264 6.49 12.48 17.19
N GLU A 265 5.52 13.34 16.85
CA GLU A 265 5.29 14.60 17.56
C GLU A 265 4.78 14.37 19.00
N THR A 266 3.93 13.37 19.23
CA THR A 266 3.54 13.00 20.60
C THR A 266 4.71 12.42 21.40
N GLN A 267 5.59 11.63 20.78
CA GLN A 267 6.81 11.12 21.41
C GLN A 267 7.86 12.21 21.68
N LYS A 268 8.00 13.20 20.78
CA LYS A 268 8.81 14.41 20.94
C LYS A 268 8.33 15.23 22.14
N ARG A 269 7.06 15.65 22.13
CA ARG A 269 6.43 16.43 23.20
C ARG A 269 6.53 15.72 24.56
N GLN A 270 6.44 14.39 24.60
CA GLN A 270 6.66 13.63 25.82
C GLN A 270 8.14 13.65 26.29
N ARG A 271 9.12 13.60 25.38
CA ARG A 271 10.55 13.64 25.71
C ARG A 271 10.97 15.00 26.26
N GLU A 272 10.50 16.06 25.62
CA GLU A 272 10.91 17.45 25.88
C GLU A 272 10.06 18.10 27.00
N SER A 273 8.75 17.84 27.01
CA SER A 273 7.76 18.45 27.92
C SER A 273 6.83 17.41 28.58
N PRO A 274 7.33 16.54 29.48
CA PRO A 274 6.61 15.37 30.00
C PRO A 274 5.45 15.70 30.97
N SER A 275 4.33 16.18 30.43
CA SER A 275 3.15 16.61 31.19
C SER A 275 2.45 15.47 31.97
N PRO A 276 1.72 15.78 33.07
CA PRO A 276 0.98 14.77 33.83
C PRO A 276 -0.10 14.03 33.00
N VAL A 277 -0.67 14.71 32.00
CA VAL A 277 -1.66 14.13 31.08
C VAL A 277 -1.00 13.13 30.13
N SER A 278 0.13 13.52 29.50
CA SER A 278 0.92 12.65 28.62
C SER A 278 1.38 11.38 29.34
N ARG A 279 1.85 11.50 30.59
CA ARG A 279 2.23 10.34 31.42
C ARG A 279 1.07 9.36 31.67
N ARG A 280 -0.16 9.88 31.87
CA ARG A 280 -1.36 9.03 32.01
C ARG A 280 -1.76 8.37 30.68
N GLN A 281 -1.68 9.09 29.57
CA GLN A 281 -1.95 8.55 28.23
C GLN A 281 -0.99 7.40 27.89
N MET A 282 0.32 7.55 28.14
CA MET A 282 1.30 6.48 27.93
C MET A 282 1.05 5.27 28.84
N LEU A 283 0.65 5.48 30.11
CA LEU A 283 0.30 4.38 31.02
C LEU A 283 -0.92 3.60 30.51
N ILE A 284 -1.97 4.30 30.06
CA ILE A 284 -3.15 3.67 29.45
C ILE A 284 -2.77 2.92 28.16
N PHE A 285 -1.90 3.49 27.33
CA PHE A 285 -1.39 2.83 26.13
C PHE A 285 -0.68 1.50 26.46
N PHE A 286 0.22 1.47 27.45
CA PHE A 286 0.89 0.22 27.83
C PHE A 286 -0.04 -0.78 28.51
N LEU A 287 -1.00 -0.35 29.32
CA LEU A 287 -2.03 -1.26 29.85
C LEU A 287 -2.89 -1.86 28.73
N THR A 288 -3.26 -1.06 27.73
CA THR A 288 -4.02 -1.53 26.55
C THR A 288 -3.17 -2.48 25.70
N LEU A 289 -1.89 -2.17 25.49
CA LEU A 289 -0.95 -3.04 24.77
C LEU A 289 -0.80 -4.39 25.45
N ILE A 290 -0.59 -4.42 26.77
CA ILE A 290 -0.50 -5.65 27.56
C ILE A 290 -1.85 -6.40 27.54
N GLY A 291 -2.97 -5.69 27.66
CA GLY A 291 -4.31 -6.26 27.58
C GLY A 291 -4.60 -6.93 26.23
N VAL A 292 -4.25 -6.28 25.12
CA VAL A 292 -4.39 -6.83 23.75
C VAL A 292 -3.39 -7.97 23.50
N MET A 293 -2.17 -7.88 24.02
CA MET A 293 -1.19 -8.97 23.94
C MET A 293 -1.69 -10.22 24.67
N ILE A 294 -2.21 -10.07 25.90
CA ILE A 294 -2.84 -11.17 26.65
C ILE A 294 -4.11 -11.67 25.94
N TRP A 295 -4.90 -10.75 25.36
CA TRP A 295 -6.07 -11.12 24.57
C TRP A 295 -5.70 -11.99 23.38
N GLN A 296 -4.68 -11.65 22.58
CA GLN A 296 -4.33 -12.42 21.37
C GLN A 296 -3.88 -13.86 21.66
N PHE A 297 -3.32 -14.17 22.84
CA PHE A 297 -3.11 -15.57 23.24
C PHE A 297 -4.42 -16.37 23.37
N LEU A 298 -5.56 -15.73 23.62
CA LEU A 298 -6.86 -16.38 23.76
C LEU A 298 -7.38 -16.96 22.42
N PRO A 299 -7.54 -16.21 21.31
CA PRO A 299 -7.90 -16.78 20.03
C PRO A 299 -6.71 -17.45 19.32
N GLU A 300 -5.46 -17.00 19.44
CA GLU A 300 -4.36 -17.61 18.66
C GLU A 300 -3.88 -18.96 19.22
N PHE A 301 -4.03 -19.22 20.53
CA PHE A 301 -3.45 -20.41 21.18
C PHE A 301 -4.39 -21.15 22.13
N ILE A 302 -5.06 -20.45 23.06
CA ILE A 302 -5.85 -21.10 24.12
C ILE A 302 -7.16 -21.68 23.57
N PHE A 303 -7.83 -20.95 22.66
CA PHE A 303 -9.08 -21.39 22.05
C PHE A 303 -9.22 -20.89 20.58
N PRO A 304 -8.52 -21.54 19.62
CA PRO A 304 -8.55 -21.22 18.17
C PRO A 304 -9.94 -21.10 17.52
N PHE A 305 -10.96 -21.71 18.13
CA PHE A 305 -12.36 -21.53 17.75
C PHE A 305 -12.81 -20.05 17.68
N LEU A 306 -12.22 -19.17 18.50
CA LEU A 306 -12.52 -17.74 18.53
C LEU A 306 -12.00 -16.94 17.32
N GLN A 307 -11.13 -17.53 16.49
CA GLN A 307 -10.64 -16.89 15.28
C GLN A 307 -11.70 -16.83 14.16
N SER A 308 -12.66 -17.76 14.13
CA SER A 308 -13.69 -17.86 13.08
C SER A 308 -15.01 -18.45 13.60
N LEU A 309 -15.80 -17.61 14.27
CA LEU A 309 -17.14 -17.91 14.79
C LEU A 309 -18.17 -17.93 13.65
N SER A 310 -18.11 -18.98 12.82
CA SER A 310 -18.98 -19.17 11.65
C SER A 310 -20.38 -19.68 12.02
N PHE A 311 -21.26 -18.77 12.43
CA PHE A 311 -22.56 -19.09 13.03
C PHE A 311 -23.41 -20.09 12.22
N LEU A 312 -23.49 -19.91 10.89
CA LEU A 312 -24.28 -20.80 10.03
C LEU A 312 -23.74 -22.23 9.97
N CYS A 313 -22.42 -22.42 10.06
CA CYS A 313 -21.77 -23.73 10.10
C CYS A 313 -22.08 -24.48 11.40
N TRP A 314 -22.35 -23.77 12.50
CA TRP A 314 -22.75 -24.39 13.77
C TRP A 314 -24.23 -24.77 13.80
N VAL A 315 -25.10 -23.95 13.20
CA VAL A 315 -26.55 -24.19 13.18
C VAL A 315 -26.92 -25.32 12.20
N ALA A 316 -26.17 -25.47 11.10
CA ALA A 316 -26.45 -26.48 10.07
C ALA A 316 -25.19 -27.20 9.54
N PRO A 317 -24.41 -27.88 10.40
CA PRO A 317 -23.08 -28.41 10.06
C PRO A 317 -23.06 -29.46 8.95
N HIS A 318 -24.18 -30.15 8.71
CA HIS A 318 -24.32 -31.14 7.64
C HIS A 318 -24.87 -30.57 6.32
N ASN A 319 -25.18 -29.26 6.27
CA ASN A 319 -25.70 -28.61 5.07
C ASN A 319 -24.56 -27.92 4.30
N ALA A 320 -24.18 -28.50 3.16
CA ALA A 320 -23.11 -27.98 2.30
C ALA A 320 -23.34 -26.52 1.85
N THR A 321 -24.61 -26.10 1.67
CA THR A 321 -24.95 -24.71 1.36
C THR A 321 -24.71 -23.79 2.55
N ALA A 322 -25.13 -24.18 3.76
CA ALA A 322 -24.90 -23.37 4.96
C ALA A 322 -23.40 -23.24 5.28
N ASN A 323 -22.65 -24.33 5.14
CA ASN A 323 -21.19 -24.33 5.32
C ASN A 323 -20.50 -23.43 4.27
N PHE A 324 -20.90 -23.49 3.00
CA PHE A 324 -20.34 -22.61 1.97
C PHE A 324 -20.69 -21.12 2.20
N VAL A 325 -21.90 -20.81 2.68
CA VAL A 325 -22.32 -19.44 3.00
C VAL A 325 -21.56 -18.92 4.23
N GLY A 326 -21.43 -19.72 5.28
CA GLY A 326 -20.91 -19.30 6.59
C GLY A 326 -19.40 -19.43 6.80
N ALA A 327 -18.70 -20.32 6.12
CA ALA A 327 -17.28 -20.55 6.37
C ALA A 327 -16.41 -19.37 5.89
N GLY A 328 -15.44 -18.95 6.70
CA GLY A 328 -14.42 -17.98 6.30
C GLY A 328 -13.32 -18.56 5.42
N LEU A 329 -13.07 -19.87 5.50
CA LEU A 329 -12.12 -20.60 4.66
C LEU A 329 -12.90 -21.44 3.63
N GLY A 330 -12.66 -21.20 2.33
CA GLY A 330 -13.34 -21.89 1.22
C GLY A 330 -14.83 -21.57 1.03
N GLY A 331 -15.35 -20.58 1.77
CA GLY A 331 -16.72 -20.09 1.75
C GLY A 331 -16.82 -18.56 1.69
N MET A 332 -18.02 -18.03 1.89
CA MET A 332 -18.34 -16.60 1.69
C MET A 332 -18.27 -15.75 2.97
N GLY A 333 -17.99 -16.35 4.14
CA GLY A 333 -17.85 -15.67 5.42
C GLY A 333 -19.11 -14.95 5.95
N PHE A 334 -20.30 -15.23 5.44
CA PHE A 334 -21.53 -14.56 5.87
C PHE A 334 -21.91 -14.98 7.30
N LEU A 335 -22.04 -14.00 8.19
CA LEU A 335 -22.16 -14.21 9.65
C LEU A 335 -20.99 -15.02 10.27
N ASN A 336 -19.79 -14.93 9.68
CA ASN A 336 -18.55 -15.35 10.33
C ASN A 336 -18.00 -14.19 11.16
N LEU A 337 -18.15 -14.25 12.48
CA LEU A 337 -17.55 -13.26 13.38
C LEU A 337 -16.14 -13.72 13.79
N SER A 338 -15.26 -12.78 14.12
CA SER A 338 -13.96 -13.10 14.71
C SER A 338 -13.78 -12.31 16.00
N LEU A 339 -13.04 -12.87 16.94
CA LEU A 339 -12.51 -12.17 18.12
C LEU A 339 -10.98 -12.02 18.06
N ASP A 340 -10.37 -12.46 16.97
CA ASP A 340 -8.95 -12.32 16.69
C ASP A 340 -8.68 -10.98 15.98
N TRP A 341 -7.94 -10.09 16.64
CA TRP A 341 -7.62 -8.79 16.05
C TRP A 341 -6.67 -8.90 14.85
N SER A 342 -5.90 -9.99 14.72
CA SER A 342 -5.09 -10.24 13.52
C SER A 342 -5.97 -10.53 12.30
N ASN A 343 -7.12 -11.20 12.48
CA ASN A 343 -8.07 -11.50 11.41
C ASN A 343 -8.95 -10.27 11.05
N ILE A 344 -9.37 -9.49 12.05
CA ILE A 344 -10.17 -8.27 11.86
C ILE A 344 -9.31 -7.12 11.28
N GLY A 345 -8.13 -6.89 11.85
CA GLY A 345 -7.30 -5.71 11.57
C GLY A 345 -6.46 -5.81 10.30
N ASN A 346 -6.27 -7.02 9.77
CA ASN A 346 -5.50 -7.29 8.55
C ASN A 346 -6.43 -7.36 7.34
N PHE A 347 -7.05 -6.22 7.01
CA PHE A 347 -8.04 -6.10 5.94
C PHE A 347 -7.37 -6.24 4.56
N SER A 348 -7.16 -7.49 4.12
CA SER A 348 -6.75 -7.94 2.78
C SER A 348 -5.91 -6.92 1.98
N GLN A 349 -4.61 -6.85 2.27
CA GLN A 349 -3.62 -5.97 1.60
C GLN A 349 -3.84 -4.45 1.72
N MET A 350 -4.93 -3.96 2.32
CA MET A 350 -5.22 -2.52 2.51
C MET A 350 -4.65 -1.91 3.80
N GLY A 351 -3.85 -2.67 4.54
CA GLY A 351 -3.26 -2.24 5.81
C GLY A 351 -4.25 -2.19 6.97
N SER A 352 -3.94 -1.40 7.99
CA SER A 352 -4.78 -1.29 9.19
C SER A 352 -6.03 -0.44 8.93
N LEU A 353 -7.20 -0.98 9.29
CA LEU A 353 -8.49 -0.31 9.17
C LEU A 353 -8.49 1.12 9.75
N PHE A 354 -7.81 1.34 10.88
CA PHE A 354 -7.73 2.65 11.55
C PHE A 354 -6.95 3.73 10.79
N LEU A 355 -6.10 3.36 9.82
CA LEU A 355 -5.33 4.30 8.99
C LEU A 355 -6.09 4.69 7.70
N THR A 356 -7.01 3.83 7.26
CA THR A 356 -7.76 3.98 6.02
C THR A 356 -9.01 4.84 6.26
N PRO A 357 -9.25 5.92 5.49
CA PRO A 357 -10.39 6.81 5.67
C PRO A 357 -11.75 6.11 5.69
N TRP A 358 -12.66 6.58 6.54
CA TRP A 358 -14.02 6.03 6.70
C TRP A 358 -14.78 5.85 5.37
N TRP A 359 -14.66 6.81 4.45
CA TRP A 359 -15.31 6.70 3.14
C TRP A 359 -14.73 5.55 2.30
N THR A 360 -13.41 5.31 2.35
CA THR A 360 -12.77 4.14 1.73
C THR A 360 -13.28 2.85 2.38
N GLN A 361 -13.35 2.80 3.72
CA GLN A 361 -13.87 1.63 4.46
C GLN A 361 -15.30 1.26 4.00
N VAL A 362 -16.19 2.24 3.89
CA VAL A 362 -17.58 2.03 3.45
C VAL A 362 -17.65 1.56 1.99
N ILE A 363 -16.84 2.13 1.09
CA ILE A 363 -16.80 1.70 -0.32
C ILE A 363 -16.33 0.24 -0.44
N VAL A 364 -15.27 -0.16 0.28
CA VAL A 364 -14.76 -1.54 0.16
C VAL A 364 -15.67 -2.53 0.89
N PHE A 365 -16.31 -2.16 2.00
CA PHE A 365 -17.36 -2.98 2.60
C PHE A 365 -18.55 -3.19 1.64
N LEU A 366 -18.99 -2.14 0.94
CA LEU A 366 -20.04 -2.26 -0.09
C LEU A 366 -19.59 -3.14 -1.27
N ALA A 367 -18.33 -3.02 -1.71
CA ALA A 367 -17.76 -3.87 -2.74
C ALA A 367 -17.69 -5.35 -2.30
N PHE A 368 -17.31 -5.62 -1.05
CA PHE A 368 -17.35 -6.96 -0.45
C PHE A 368 -18.77 -7.53 -0.41
N VAL A 369 -19.77 -6.75 0.03
CA VAL A 369 -21.18 -7.18 0.04
C VAL A 369 -21.66 -7.52 -1.39
N ILE A 370 -21.36 -6.67 -2.37
CA ILE A 370 -21.75 -6.91 -3.76
C ILE A 370 -21.04 -8.15 -4.34
N ASN A 371 -19.73 -8.27 -4.15
CA ASN A 371 -18.96 -9.39 -4.69
C ASN A 371 -19.31 -10.71 -3.98
N CYS A 372 -19.10 -10.79 -2.67
CA CYS A 372 -19.15 -12.03 -1.91
C CYS A 372 -20.59 -12.47 -1.55
N TRP A 373 -21.54 -11.54 -1.36
CA TRP A 373 -22.91 -11.89 -0.94
C TRP A 373 -23.94 -11.83 -2.08
N ILE A 374 -23.60 -11.27 -3.24
CA ILE A 374 -24.51 -11.20 -4.40
C ILE A 374 -23.91 -11.89 -5.64
N LEU A 375 -22.77 -11.40 -6.15
CA LEU A 375 -22.20 -11.89 -7.42
C LEU A 375 -21.62 -13.31 -7.32
N LEU A 376 -21.04 -13.69 -6.18
CA LEU A 376 -20.49 -15.04 -5.96
C LEU A 376 -21.59 -16.12 -5.82
N PRO A 377 -22.69 -15.89 -5.06
CA PRO A 377 -23.91 -16.72 -5.12
C PRO A 377 -24.46 -16.88 -6.53
N LEU A 378 -24.62 -15.77 -7.26
CA LEU A 378 -25.15 -15.79 -8.64
C LEU A 378 -24.23 -16.57 -9.58
N ALA A 379 -22.92 -16.47 -9.43
CA ALA A 379 -21.96 -17.26 -10.22
C ALA A 379 -22.07 -18.76 -9.95
N LYS A 380 -22.15 -19.15 -8.66
CA LYS A 380 -22.14 -20.56 -8.24
C LYS A 380 -23.45 -21.29 -8.49
N TRP A 381 -24.60 -20.65 -8.21
CA TRP A 381 -25.92 -21.29 -8.35
C TRP A 381 -26.63 -20.93 -9.66
N GLY A 382 -26.23 -19.84 -10.32
CA GLY A 382 -26.71 -19.48 -11.66
C GLY A 382 -25.99 -20.19 -12.82
N GLY A 383 -25.02 -21.06 -12.53
CA GLY A 383 -24.32 -21.85 -13.55
C GLY A 383 -23.38 -21.07 -14.47
N LEU A 384 -22.88 -19.90 -14.03
CA LEU A 384 -21.95 -19.07 -14.82
C LEU A 384 -20.52 -19.64 -14.84
N GLY A 385 -20.20 -20.57 -13.94
CA GLY A 385 -18.95 -21.31 -13.93
C GLY A 385 -19.07 -22.66 -14.65
N LEU A 386 -18.05 -23.02 -15.44
CA LEU A 386 -17.91 -24.36 -16.04
C LEU A 386 -17.73 -25.46 -14.98
N TRP A 387 -17.19 -25.12 -13.80
CA TRP A 387 -16.85 -26.08 -12.73
C TRP A 387 -17.63 -25.80 -11.45
N ASN A 388 -18.50 -26.74 -11.07
CA ASN A 388 -19.51 -26.55 -10.01
C ASN A 388 -19.43 -27.59 -8.87
N HIS A 389 -18.33 -28.35 -8.76
CA HIS A 389 -18.31 -29.61 -7.99
C HIS A 389 -17.72 -29.54 -6.57
N LYS A 390 -17.15 -28.41 -6.11
CA LYS A 390 -16.49 -28.32 -4.78
C LYS A 390 -16.71 -26.99 -4.04
N LEU A 391 -16.15 -26.90 -2.82
CA LEU A 391 -15.82 -25.63 -2.18
C LEU A 391 -14.83 -24.83 -3.05
N MET A 392 -14.73 -23.53 -2.78
CA MET A 392 -13.85 -22.66 -3.56
C MET A 392 -12.39 -22.93 -3.19
N SER A 393 -11.51 -22.92 -4.19
CA SER A 393 -10.10 -23.26 -4.04
C SER A 393 -9.28 -22.57 -5.13
N ASN A 394 -8.01 -22.31 -4.80
CA ASN A 394 -7.06 -21.58 -5.65
C ASN A 394 -6.21 -22.53 -6.51
N SER A 395 -6.34 -23.84 -6.31
CA SER A 395 -5.67 -24.88 -7.08
C SER A 395 -6.39 -25.19 -8.39
N LEU A 396 -5.65 -25.73 -9.37
CA LEU A 396 -6.20 -26.26 -10.62
C LEU A 396 -6.83 -27.64 -10.43
N TYR A 397 -7.91 -27.94 -11.15
CA TYR A 397 -8.62 -29.22 -11.10
C TYR A 397 -8.91 -29.83 -12.48
N THR A 398 -8.94 -31.15 -12.55
CA THR A 398 -9.43 -31.94 -13.70
C THR A 398 -10.96 -32.11 -13.64
N GLU A 399 -11.63 -32.23 -14.78
CA GLU A 399 -13.09 -32.48 -14.85
C GLU A 399 -13.50 -33.81 -14.20
N ALA A 400 -13.04 -34.93 -14.78
CA ALA A 400 -13.62 -36.26 -14.56
C ALA A 400 -13.59 -36.76 -13.11
N ASN A 401 -12.51 -36.46 -12.37
CA ASN A 401 -12.30 -36.92 -11.00
C ASN A 401 -12.34 -35.79 -9.96
N ALA A 402 -12.48 -34.53 -10.39
CA ALA A 402 -12.27 -33.32 -9.55
C ALA A 402 -10.97 -33.34 -8.71
N THR A 403 -9.96 -34.11 -9.11
CA THR A 403 -8.62 -34.17 -8.51
C THR A 403 -7.79 -32.94 -8.87
N THR A 404 -6.79 -32.62 -8.06
CA THR A 404 -5.81 -31.57 -8.38
C THR A 404 -5.12 -31.89 -9.70
N TYR A 405 -4.99 -30.88 -10.56
CA TYR A 405 -4.44 -31.06 -11.90
C TYR A 405 -2.92 -31.33 -11.85
N PRO A 406 -2.39 -32.34 -12.57
CA PRO A 406 -0.95 -32.63 -12.60
C PRO A 406 -0.19 -31.59 -13.44
N ILE A 407 0.19 -30.48 -12.81
CA ILE A 407 0.88 -29.36 -13.47
C ILE A 407 2.28 -29.76 -14.00
N GLN A 408 2.95 -30.72 -13.35
CA GLN A 408 4.28 -31.17 -13.78
C GLN A 408 4.23 -31.95 -15.10
N ASP A 409 3.18 -32.75 -15.34
CA ASP A 409 3.04 -33.55 -16.56
C ASP A 409 2.70 -32.70 -17.81
N LEU A 410 2.17 -31.49 -17.60
CA LEU A 410 1.96 -30.49 -18.65
C LEU A 410 3.26 -29.92 -19.24
N ILE A 411 4.41 -30.16 -18.63
CA ILE A 411 5.66 -29.48 -18.98
C ILE A 411 6.64 -30.48 -19.57
N SER A 412 6.99 -30.27 -20.84
CA SER A 412 8.01 -31.07 -21.51
C SER A 412 9.39 -30.86 -20.87
N SER A 413 10.34 -31.77 -21.14
CA SER A 413 11.75 -31.59 -20.78
C SER A 413 12.43 -30.37 -21.44
N GLN A 414 11.72 -29.64 -22.31
CA GLN A 414 12.16 -28.42 -22.99
C GLN A 414 11.43 -27.16 -22.43
N ILE A 415 10.64 -27.30 -21.37
CA ILE A 415 9.79 -26.25 -20.77
C ILE A 415 8.84 -25.64 -21.83
N THR A 416 8.10 -26.54 -22.49
CA THR A 416 6.98 -26.23 -23.38
C THR A 416 5.72 -26.98 -22.92
N LEU A 417 4.53 -26.54 -23.34
CA LEU A 417 3.32 -27.33 -23.14
C LEU A 417 3.49 -28.73 -23.75
N ASN A 418 3.16 -29.75 -22.97
CA ASN A 418 3.03 -31.13 -23.40
C ASN A 418 1.60 -31.36 -23.91
N GLU A 419 1.37 -31.09 -25.19
CA GLU A 419 0.05 -31.22 -25.83
C GLU A 419 -0.58 -32.61 -25.66
N THR A 420 0.23 -33.68 -25.60
CA THR A 420 -0.30 -35.04 -25.41
C THR A 420 -0.76 -35.30 -23.97
N ALA A 421 -0.07 -34.77 -22.96
CA ALA A 421 -0.56 -34.81 -21.58
C ALA A 421 -1.82 -33.93 -21.40
N TYR A 422 -1.85 -32.74 -22.01
CA TYR A 422 -3.04 -31.88 -22.01
C TYR A 422 -4.25 -32.59 -22.64
N ALA A 423 -4.06 -33.28 -23.78
CA ALA A 423 -5.10 -34.07 -24.42
C ALA A 423 -5.58 -35.28 -23.60
N ILE A 424 -4.74 -35.83 -22.70
CA ILE A 424 -5.09 -36.94 -21.80
C ILE A 424 -5.83 -36.44 -20.54
N HIS A 425 -5.39 -35.33 -19.95
CA HIS A 425 -5.96 -34.79 -18.71
C HIS A 425 -7.17 -33.86 -18.92
N GLY A 426 -7.36 -33.35 -20.14
CA GLY A 426 -8.45 -32.46 -20.51
C GLY A 426 -8.19 -31.00 -20.12
N PRO A 427 -9.16 -30.09 -20.35
CA PRO A 427 -9.01 -28.69 -19.98
C PRO A 427 -8.89 -28.49 -18.46
N VAL A 428 -8.24 -27.39 -18.08
CA VAL A 428 -8.03 -26.99 -16.68
C VAL A 428 -9.27 -26.26 -16.14
N TYR A 429 -9.71 -26.65 -14.95
CA TYR A 429 -10.82 -26.01 -14.24
C TYR A 429 -10.37 -25.31 -12.95
N VAL A 430 -11.10 -24.24 -12.59
CA VAL A 430 -10.88 -23.39 -11.42
C VAL A 430 -12.21 -23.04 -10.75
N GLY A 431 -12.17 -22.73 -9.45
CA GLY A 431 -13.36 -22.26 -8.73
C GLY A 431 -13.84 -20.90 -9.25
N ALA A 432 -15.17 -20.72 -9.35
CA ALA A 432 -15.78 -19.47 -9.82
C ALA A 432 -15.35 -18.21 -9.03
N GLN A 433 -14.93 -18.35 -7.77
CA GLN A 433 -14.34 -17.27 -6.97
C GLN A 433 -13.00 -16.78 -7.55
N GLN A 434 -12.13 -17.70 -7.98
CA GLN A 434 -10.83 -17.35 -8.57
C GLN A 434 -11.04 -16.60 -9.89
N LEU A 435 -11.97 -17.07 -10.72
CA LEU A 435 -12.35 -16.42 -11.98
C LEU A 435 -12.98 -15.03 -11.76
N TRP A 436 -13.86 -14.87 -10.75
CA TRP A 436 -14.39 -13.55 -10.40
C TRP A 436 -13.29 -12.62 -9.88
N GLY A 437 -12.39 -13.11 -9.03
CA GLY A 437 -11.24 -12.36 -8.52
C GLY A 437 -10.36 -11.83 -9.67
N MET A 438 -9.92 -12.70 -10.56
CA MET A 438 -9.15 -12.34 -11.76
C MET A 438 -9.86 -11.27 -12.60
N PHE A 439 -11.16 -11.42 -12.86
CA PHE A 439 -11.93 -10.39 -13.58
C PHE A 439 -11.93 -9.05 -12.84
N PHE A 440 -12.18 -9.04 -11.53
CA PHE A 440 -12.24 -7.81 -10.75
C PHE A 440 -10.87 -7.14 -10.58
N ASP A 441 -9.77 -7.90 -10.55
CA ASP A 441 -8.41 -7.35 -10.63
C ASP A 441 -8.24 -6.56 -11.93
N TYR A 442 -8.52 -7.16 -13.10
CA TYR A 442 -8.40 -6.51 -14.40
C TYR A 442 -9.31 -5.28 -14.54
N ALA A 443 -10.56 -5.41 -14.07
CA ALA A 443 -11.54 -4.32 -14.05
C ALA A 443 -11.09 -3.17 -13.13
N SER A 444 -10.46 -3.46 -12.00
CA SER A 444 -9.95 -2.44 -11.08
C SER A 444 -8.75 -1.68 -11.65
N TYR A 445 -7.81 -2.39 -12.29
CA TYR A 445 -6.65 -1.80 -12.98
C TYR A 445 -7.06 -0.87 -14.12
N THR A 446 -7.96 -1.34 -14.99
CA THR A 446 -8.47 -0.54 -16.11
C THR A 446 -9.34 0.63 -15.63
N SER A 447 -10.19 0.41 -14.61
CA SER A 447 -10.98 1.47 -13.97
C SER A 447 -10.12 2.57 -13.37
N ALA A 448 -9.03 2.24 -12.66
CA ALA A 448 -8.12 3.23 -12.07
C ALA A 448 -7.48 4.15 -13.13
N LEU A 449 -7.10 3.59 -14.29
CA LEU A 449 -6.56 4.37 -15.42
C LEU A 449 -7.63 5.27 -16.07
N VAL A 450 -8.84 4.75 -16.29
CA VAL A 450 -9.96 5.53 -16.85
C VAL A 450 -10.40 6.63 -15.88
N TRP A 451 -10.47 6.34 -14.59
CA TRP A 451 -10.82 7.30 -13.55
C TRP A 451 -9.80 8.44 -13.47
N MET A 452 -8.50 8.13 -13.53
CA MET A 452 -7.44 9.14 -13.63
C MET A 452 -7.56 9.97 -14.93
N GLY A 453 -7.88 9.33 -16.05
CA GLY A 453 -8.06 10.00 -17.34
C GLY A 453 -9.26 10.96 -17.39
N LEU A 454 -10.35 10.65 -16.68
CA LEU A 454 -11.56 11.48 -16.65
C LEU A 454 -11.53 12.53 -15.53
N PHE A 455 -11.28 12.12 -14.29
CA PHE A 455 -11.37 12.99 -13.10
C PHE A 455 -10.03 13.59 -12.71
N GLY A 456 -8.92 12.87 -12.93
CA GLY A 456 -7.56 13.33 -12.63
C GLY A 456 -6.96 14.27 -13.68
N TYR A 457 -7.53 14.36 -14.89
CA TYR A 457 -6.98 15.16 -15.99
C TYR A 457 -6.77 16.66 -15.67
N PRO A 458 -7.70 17.40 -15.01
CA PRO A 458 -7.47 18.80 -14.65
C PRO A 458 -6.25 18.98 -13.74
N LEU A 459 -6.03 18.00 -12.85
CA LEU A 459 -4.93 17.99 -11.90
C LEU A 459 -3.60 17.62 -12.56
N ILE A 460 -3.57 16.63 -13.45
CA ILE A 460 -2.41 16.33 -14.30
C ILE A 460 -2.06 17.57 -15.13
N LYS A 461 -3.04 18.24 -15.73
CA LYS A 461 -2.85 19.45 -16.54
C LYS A 461 -2.27 20.62 -15.73
N ALA A 462 -2.76 20.84 -14.51
CA ALA A 462 -2.21 21.85 -13.59
C ALA A 462 -0.77 21.53 -13.18
N SER A 463 -0.50 20.29 -12.77
CA SER A 463 0.84 19.81 -12.38
C SER A 463 1.84 19.83 -13.54
N PHE A 464 1.43 19.44 -14.75
CA PHE A 464 2.27 19.49 -15.95
C PHE A 464 2.54 20.93 -16.38
N ARG A 465 1.59 21.86 -16.19
CA ARG A 465 1.82 23.30 -16.38
C ARG A 465 2.86 23.83 -15.37
N ARG A 466 2.67 23.58 -14.07
CA ARG A 466 3.64 23.91 -13.00
C ARG A 466 5.04 23.35 -13.29
N TRP A 467 5.14 22.13 -13.84
CA TRP A 467 6.41 21.52 -14.26
C TRP A 467 7.03 22.23 -15.46
N ARG A 468 6.24 22.52 -16.51
CA ARG A 468 6.70 23.17 -17.74
C ARG A 468 7.15 24.61 -17.51
N GLU A 469 6.56 25.30 -16.55
CA GLU A 469 6.97 26.63 -16.09
C GLU A 469 8.39 26.58 -15.48
N ARG A 470 8.67 25.66 -14.53
CA ARG A 470 10.03 25.42 -13.99
C ARG A 470 11.08 25.13 -15.07
N CYS A 471 10.69 24.43 -16.14
CA CYS A 471 11.60 24.10 -17.24
C CYS A 471 11.90 25.28 -18.19
N ARG A 472 11.16 26.38 -18.11
CA ARG A 472 11.40 27.61 -18.89
C ARG A 472 12.09 28.69 -18.06
N ASP A 473 11.72 28.83 -16.79
CA ASP A 473 12.36 29.78 -15.88
C ASP A 473 13.74 29.26 -15.42
N GLY A 474 14.77 29.56 -16.22
CA GLY A 474 16.16 29.13 -15.96
C GLY A 474 16.78 29.64 -14.65
N LYS A 475 16.11 30.58 -13.96
CA LYS A 475 16.39 30.92 -12.55
C LYS A 475 15.82 29.81 -11.66
N LYS A 476 16.67 28.93 -11.15
CA LYS A 476 16.26 27.75 -10.36
C LYS A 476 16.08 28.05 -8.86
N PRO A 477 14.85 28.08 -8.33
CA PRO A 477 14.59 27.72 -6.94
C PRO A 477 14.27 26.21 -6.81
N SER A 478 14.17 25.71 -5.57
CA SER A 478 13.61 24.36 -5.30
C SER A 478 12.11 24.30 -5.66
N VAL A 479 11.57 23.10 -5.88
CA VAL A 479 10.12 22.85 -6.03
C VAL A 479 9.34 23.50 -4.88
N ASN A 480 9.93 23.52 -3.69
CA ASN A 480 9.41 24.07 -2.43
C ASN A 480 9.19 25.61 -2.48
N HIS A 481 9.55 26.27 -3.58
CA HIS A 481 9.29 27.71 -3.82
C HIS A 481 8.11 27.95 -4.79
N GLN A 482 7.50 26.91 -5.37
CA GLN A 482 6.25 27.04 -6.13
C GLN A 482 5.01 27.06 -5.23
N TYR A 483 5.17 26.60 -3.99
CA TYR A 483 4.15 26.59 -2.96
C TYR A 483 4.60 27.54 -1.85
N ASN A 484 3.65 28.29 -1.28
CA ASN A 484 3.90 29.32 -0.27
C ASN A 484 3.38 28.92 1.13
N ASP A 485 3.06 27.63 1.32
CA ASP A 485 2.74 27.08 2.62
C ASP A 485 3.98 26.91 3.52
N GLN A 486 3.75 26.90 4.83
CA GLN A 486 4.82 26.79 5.84
C GLN A 486 5.72 25.56 5.65
N LEU A 487 5.14 24.39 5.37
CA LEU A 487 5.89 23.13 5.27
C LEU A 487 6.89 23.19 4.10
N ASN A 488 6.45 23.67 2.94
CA ASN A 488 7.36 23.91 1.83
C ASN A 488 8.35 25.04 2.12
N ILE A 489 7.97 26.12 2.82
CA ILE A 489 8.90 27.19 3.22
C ILE A 489 10.04 26.66 4.09
N LEU A 490 9.76 25.88 5.14
CA LEU A 490 10.77 25.23 5.99
C LEU A 490 11.69 24.32 5.15
N MET A 491 11.09 23.52 4.27
CA MET A 491 11.82 22.64 3.35
C MET A 491 12.65 23.39 2.28
N ARG A 492 12.62 24.73 2.19
CA ARG A 492 13.56 25.51 1.35
C ARG A 492 14.98 25.50 1.91
N ALA A 493 15.17 25.26 3.21
CA ALA A 493 16.50 25.16 3.84
C ALA A 493 17.29 23.93 3.36
N TYR A 494 16.62 22.88 2.89
CA TYR A 494 17.25 21.61 2.53
C TYR A 494 17.52 21.46 1.03
N PRO A 495 18.72 21.00 0.64
CA PRO A 495 19.03 20.81 -0.76
C PRO A 495 18.37 19.53 -1.30
N GLU A 496 17.47 19.69 -2.27
CA GLU A 496 16.73 18.59 -2.93
C GLU A 496 17.64 17.48 -3.51
N VAL A 497 17.05 16.30 -3.68
CA VAL A 497 17.69 15.17 -4.37
C VAL A 497 17.81 15.47 -5.86
N PRO A 498 19.01 15.46 -6.46
CA PRO A 498 19.15 15.64 -7.90
C PRO A 498 18.48 14.50 -8.68
N LEU A 499 17.79 14.82 -9.79
CA LEU A 499 17.19 13.82 -10.68
C LEU A 499 18.22 12.78 -11.17
N SER A 500 19.48 13.18 -11.31
CA SER A 500 20.59 12.30 -11.70
C SER A 500 20.85 11.16 -10.71
N TRP A 501 20.46 11.27 -9.43
CA TRP A 501 20.58 10.17 -8.46
C TRP A 501 19.56 9.06 -8.77
N PHE A 502 18.32 9.43 -9.08
CA PHE A 502 17.28 8.48 -9.52
C PHE A 502 17.59 7.88 -10.89
N VAL A 503 18.12 8.68 -11.83
CA VAL A 503 18.57 8.18 -13.15
C VAL A 503 19.76 7.22 -13.01
N LEU A 504 20.72 7.50 -12.13
CA LEU A 504 21.84 6.57 -11.86
C LEU A 504 21.35 5.26 -11.25
N LEU A 505 20.41 5.33 -10.30
CA LEU A 505 19.79 4.15 -9.68
C LEU A 505 19.01 3.30 -10.70
N PHE A 506 18.26 3.95 -11.60
CA PHE A 506 17.61 3.30 -12.73
C PHE A 506 18.62 2.64 -13.67
N MET A 507 19.65 3.36 -14.11
CA MET A 507 20.64 2.82 -15.05
C MET A 507 21.44 1.66 -14.45
N ALA A 508 21.74 1.70 -13.15
CA ALA A 508 22.42 0.60 -12.44
C ALA A 508 21.53 -0.66 -12.36
N SER A 509 20.27 -0.51 -11.95
CA SER A 509 19.32 -1.62 -11.87
C SER A 509 18.94 -2.18 -13.24
N PHE A 510 18.77 -1.32 -14.25
CA PHE A 510 18.60 -1.69 -15.66
C PHE A 510 19.80 -2.49 -16.18
N ALA A 511 21.03 -2.02 -15.94
CA ALA A 511 22.25 -2.73 -16.34
C ALA A 511 22.37 -4.11 -15.68
N ILE A 512 21.90 -4.27 -14.44
CA ILE A 512 21.82 -5.57 -13.77
C ILE A 512 20.81 -6.48 -14.48
N ILE A 513 19.54 -6.08 -14.59
CA ILE A 513 18.49 -6.96 -15.13
C ILE A 513 18.75 -7.30 -16.60
N ILE A 514 19.14 -6.35 -17.44
CA ILE A 514 19.46 -6.61 -18.85
C ILE A 514 20.62 -7.60 -19.00
N THR A 515 21.58 -7.61 -18.08
CA THR A 515 22.70 -8.57 -18.06
C THR A 515 22.24 -9.96 -17.64
N LEU A 516 21.38 -10.07 -16.61
CA LEU A 516 20.82 -11.35 -16.17
C LEU A 516 19.94 -12.00 -17.27
N LEU A 517 19.17 -11.18 -17.98
CA LEU A 517 18.36 -11.60 -19.13
C LEU A 517 19.21 -12.01 -20.34
N ALA A 518 20.23 -11.22 -20.70
CA ALA A 518 21.16 -11.54 -21.79
C ALA A 518 22.03 -12.78 -21.52
N LYS A 519 22.12 -13.23 -20.26
CA LYS A 519 22.75 -14.49 -19.87
C LYS A 519 21.77 -15.67 -19.74
N GLY A 520 20.46 -15.44 -19.92
CA GLY A 520 19.44 -16.48 -19.81
C GLY A 520 19.16 -16.97 -18.39
N TYR A 521 19.59 -16.24 -17.35
CA TYR A 521 19.40 -16.65 -15.95
C TYR A 521 17.97 -16.43 -15.43
N MET A 522 17.16 -15.64 -16.14
CA MET A 522 15.79 -15.30 -15.76
C MET A 522 14.84 -15.63 -16.92
N PHE A 523 13.71 -16.26 -16.61
CA PHE A 523 12.85 -16.98 -17.58
C PHE A 523 11.95 -16.09 -18.46
N ILE A 524 12.38 -14.88 -18.86
CA ILE A 524 11.61 -13.96 -19.71
C ILE A 524 12.42 -13.44 -20.92
N PRO A 525 11.77 -13.16 -22.07
CA PRO A 525 12.42 -12.48 -23.19
C PRO A 525 12.83 -11.04 -22.85
N ILE A 526 13.97 -10.57 -23.37
CA ILE A 526 14.47 -9.19 -23.17
C ILE A 526 13.44 -8.11 -23.56
N TRP A 527 12.62 -8.35 -24.58
CA TRP A 527 11.67 -7.36 -25.07
C TRP A 527 10.49 -7.12 -24.11
N THR A 528 10.05 -8.12 -23.33
CA THR A 528 8.97 -7.94 -22.35
C THR A 528 9.43 -7.09 -21.17
N TYR A 529 10.73 -7.11 -20.83
CA TYR A 529 11.29 -6.24 -19.79
C TYR A 529 11.14 -4.74 -20.11
N PHE A 530 11.32 -4.34 -21.38
CA PHE A 530 11.05 -2.96 -21.79
C PHE A 530 9.58 -2.56 -21.64
N ILE A 531 8.65 -3.52 -21.82
CA ILE A 531 7.21 -3.30 -21.64
C ILE A 531 6.85 -3.24 -20.14
N ALA A 532 7.42 -4.10 -19.29
CA ALA A 532 7.26 -4.01 -17.83
C ALA A 532 7.70 -2.64 -17.27
N MET A 533 8.78 -2.08 -17.81
CA MET A 533 9.22 -0.72 -17.48
C MET A 533 8.23 0.34 -17.98
N ALA A 534 7.76 0.24 -19.22
CA ALA A 534 6.81 1.19 -19.80
C ALA A 534 5.46 1.20 -19.05
N THR A 535 4.90 0.02 -18.72
CA THR A 535 3.66 -0.09 -17.93
C THR A 535 3.85 0.45 -16.53
N GLY A 536 4.93 0.07 -15.83
CA GLY A 536 5.28 0.61 -14.52
C GLY A 536 5.36 2.13 -14.49
N ALA A 537 6.04 2.74 -15.46
CA ALA A 537 6.18 4.19 -15.57
C ALA A 537 4.83 4.91 -15.84
N ILE A 538 3.90 4.26 -16.52
CA ILE A 538 2.54 4.77 -16.77
C ILE A 538 1.67 4.69 -15.51
N VAL A 539 1.69 3.58 -14.77
CA VAL A 539 0.77 3.37 -13.61
C VAL A 539 1.20 4.07 -12.32
N VAL A 540 2.49 4.36 -12.14
CA VAL A 540 3.02 4.92 -10.88
C VAL A 540 2.40 6.28 -10.51
N VAL A 541 2.02 7.12 -11.48
CA VAL A 541 1.38 8.42 -11.19
C VAL A 541 -0.13 8.26 -10.88
N PRO A 542 -0.96 7.57 -11.72
CA PRO A 542 -2.36 7.29 -11.40
C PRO A 542 -2.57 6.56 -10.07
N LEU A 543 -1.85 5.46 -9.84
CA LEU A 543 -2.00 4.64 -8.63
C LEU A 543 -1.41 5.35 -7.41
N GLY A 544 -0.32 6.11 -7.58
CA GLY A 544 0.23 6.97 -6.54
C GLY A 544 -0.78 8.00 -6.04
N TRP A 545 -1.52 8.64 -6.96
CA TRP A 545 -2.56 9.62 -6.62
C TRP A 545 -3.74 8.98 -5.88
N LEU A 546 -4.21 7.82 -6.36
CA LEU A 546 -5.24 7.03 -5.69
C LEU A 546 -4.82 6.69 -4.25
N TYR A 547 -3.61 6.15 -4.06
CA TYR A 547 -3.11 5.77 -2.74
C TYR A 547 -2.98 6.97 -1.79
N ALA A 548 -2.42 8.09 -2.26
CA ALA A 548 -2.21 9.31 -1.47
C ALA A 548 -3.50 9.91 -0.87
N ILE A 549 -4.64 9.72 -1.55
CA ILE A 549 -5.96 10.22 -1.14
C ILE A 549 -6.79 9.16 -0.39
N SER A 550 -6.69 7.89 -0.76
CA SER A 550 -7.61 6.84 -0.27
C SER A 550 -7.01 5.88 0.76
N ASN A 551 -5.68 5.85 0.90
CA ASN A 551 -4.90 4.79 1.56
C ASN A 551 -5.08 3.37 0.96
N PHE A 552 -5.78 3.24 -0.18
CA PHE A 552 -5.98 1.96 -0.87
C PHE A 552 -4.85 1.67 -1.85
N GLN A 553 -4.08 0.62 -1.56
CA GLN A 553 -3.06 0.07 -2.46
C GLN A 553 -3.74 -0.90 -3.43
N LEU A 554 -3.74 -0.57 -4.73
CA LEU A 554 -4.32 -1.42 -5.77
C LEU A 554 -3.40 -2.62 -6.06
N PRO A 555 -3.89 -3.88 -5.99
CA PRO A 555 -3.15 -5.04 -6.48
C PRO A 555 -3.04 -5.03 -8.00
N ILE A 556 -1.84 -5.31 -8.54
CA ILE A 556 -1.59 -5.35 -10.00
C ILE A 556 -0.95 -6.66 -10.49
N GLY A 557 -0.73 -7.63 -9.60
CA GLY A 557 0.06 -8.85 -9.88
C GLY A 557 -0.53 -9.71 -11.00
N THR A 558 -1.78 -10.13 -10.84
CA THR A 558 -2.55 -10.94 -11.82
C THR A 558 -2.67 -10.25 -13.18
N THR A 559 -2.84 -8.92 -13.20
CA THR A 559 -2.88 -8.13 -14.45
C THR A 559 -1.52 -8.13 -15.16
N ASN A 560 -0.41 -8.02 -14.42
CA ASN A 560 0.93 -8.12 -14.99
C ASN A 560 1.20 -9.52 -15.57
N GLU A 561 0.78 -10.59 -14.87
CA GLU A 561 0.92 -11.96 -15.37
C GLU A 561 0.07 -12.24 -16.63
N LEU A 562 -1.15 -11.68 -16.71
CA LEU A 562 -1.98 -11.73 -17.92
C LEU A 562 -1.28 -11.02 -19.10
N PHE A 563 -0.74 -9.82 -18.91
CA PHE A 563 0.00 -9.11 -19.96
C PHE A 563 1.22 -9.92 -20.43
N TYR A 564 1.95 -10.55 -19.51
CA TYR A 564 3.06 -11.45 -19.87
C TYR A 564 2.59 -12.65 -20.68
N GLY A 565 1.51 -13.31 -20.27
CA GLY A 565 0.92 -14.44 -20.97
C GLY A 565 0.52 -14.09 -22.40
N LEU A 566 -0.23 -13.00 -22.60
CA LEU A 566 -0.60 -12.50 -23.92
C LEU A 566 0.64 -12.19 -24.79
N MET A 567 1.68 -11.58 -24.22
CA MET A 567 2.93 -11.28 -24.91
C MET A 567 3.71 -12.53 -25.34
N VAL A 568 3.78 -13.55 -24.50
CA VAL A 568 4.53 -14.79 -24.77
C VAL A 568 3.71 -15.79 -25.60
N ASN A 569 2.39 -15.77 -25.54
CA ASN A 569 1.54 -16.52 -26.45
C ASN A 569 1.55 -15.94 -27.88
N ALA A 570 1.82 -14.64 -28.04
CA ALA A 570 1.99 -14.00 -29.35
C ALA A 570 3.35 -14.24 -30.04
N VAL A 571 4.32 -14.88 -29.37
CA VAL A 571 5.70 -15.06 -29.90
C VAL A 571 6.18 -16.50 -29.72
N GLY A 572 6.74 -17.10 -30.76
CA GLY A 572 7.36 -18.43 -30.67
C GLY A 572 8.62 -18.42 -29.79
N GLY A 573 8.68 -19.27 -28.77
CA GLY A 573 9.80 -19.36 -27.83
C GLY A 573 9.53 -20.26 -26.63
N HIS A 574 10.45 -20.27 -25.66
CA HIS A 574 10.31 -21.01 -24.40
C HIS A 574 9.21 -20.38 -23.53
N LYS A 575 8.27 -21.21 -23.05
CA LYS A 575 7.08 -20.77 -22.30
C LYS A 575 7.12 -21.29 -20.86
N SER A 576 7.91 -20.65 -20.00
CA SER A 576 7.98 -21.01 -18.58
C SER A 576 6.91 -20.27 -17.75
N PRO A 577 6.09 -20.96 -16.93
CA PRO A 577 5.21 -20.33 -15.94
C PRO A 577 5.94 -19.36 -15.01
N VAL A 578 7.20 -19.68 -14.64
CA VAL A 578 8.05 -18.80 -13.80
C VAL A 578 8.25 -17.43 -14.46
N GLY A 579 8.23 -17.36 -15.79
CA GLY A 579 8.36 -16.11 -16.54
C GLY A 579 7.24 -15.11 -16.24
N ALA A 580 6.01 -15.58 -15.99
CA ALA A 580 4.90 -14.71 -15.57
C ALA A 580 5.25 -14.02 -14.25
N SER A 581 5.67 -14.78 -13.25
CA SER A 581 6.01 -14.23 -11.95
C SER A 581 7.31 -13.42 -11.96
N VAL A 582 8.31 -13.72 -12.81
CA VAL A 582 9.48 -12.84 -13.02
C VAL A 582 9.04 -11.47 -13.57
N TYR A 583 8.20 -11.44 -14.60
CA TYR A 583 7.64 -10.20 -15.14
C TYR A 583 6.77 -9.47 -14.09
N GLY A 584 5.95 -10.23 -13.35
CA GLY A 584 5.13 -9.77 -12.24
C GLY A 584 5.93 -9.12 -11.11
N SER A 585 7.08 -9.69 -10.72
CA SER A 585 7.99 -9.08 -9.74
C SER A 585 8.56 -7.76 -10.24
N ILE A 586 9.01 -7.70 -11.51
CA ILE A 586 9.61 -6.48 -12.09
C ILE A 586 8.57 -5.36 -12.22
N ALA A 587 7.43 -5.62 -12.87
CA ALA A 587 6.37 -4.62 -13.06
C ALA A 587 5.62 -4.30 -11.75
N GLY A 588 5.59 -5.25 -10.81
CA GLY A 588 5.00 -5.09 -9.47
C GLY A 588 5.83 -4.20 -8.55
N ASP A 589 7.11 -4.52 -8.29
CA ASP A 589 7.96 -3.69 -7.43
C ASP A 589 8.19 -2.29 -8.03
N ALA A 590 8.15 -2.13 -9.36
CA ALA A 590 8.15 -0.83 -10.03
C ALA A 590 7.02 0.11 -9.55
N TRP A 591 5.85 -0.44 -9.19
CA TRP A 591 4.75 0.29 -8.54
C TRP A 591 4.88 0.29 -7.01
N TYR A 592 4.88 -0.89 -6.38
CA TYR A 592 4.76 -1.00 -4.92
C TYR A 592 5.93 -0.35 -4.16
N ARG A 593 7.15 -0.39 -4.70
CA ARG A 593 8.32 0.27 -4.08
C ARG A 593 8.34 1.77 -4.36
N ALA A 594 7.79 2.21 -5.48
CA ALA A 594 7.56 3.64 -5.70
C ALA A 594 6.57 4.19 -4.66
N GLN A 595 5.46 3.50 -4.41
CA GLN A 595 4.46 3.86 -3.40
C GLN A 595 5.08 4.02 -1.99
N ILE A 596 5.80 3.01 -1.50
CA ILE A 596 6.46 3.05 -0.19
C ILE A 596 7.50 4.18 -0.14
N MET A 597 8.33 4.33 -1.18
CA MET A 597 9.37 5.36 -1.21
C MET A 597 8.79 6.78 -1.22
N LEU A 598 7.63 6.99 -1.85
CA LEU A 598 6.91 8.27 -1.84
C LEU A 598 6.32 8.59 -0.46
N GLN A 599 5.73 7.59 0.21
CA GLN A 599 5.18 7.75 1.56
C GLN A 599 6.26 8.16 2.56
N ASP A 600 7.40 7.45 2.58
CA ASP A 600 8.57 7.79 3.40
C ASP A 600 9.10 9.21 3.09
N GLN A 601 9.03 9.65 1.83
CA GLN A 601 9.44 11.01 1.45
C GLN A 601 8.41 12.07 1.85
N LYS A 602 7.12 11.74 1.96
CA LYS A 602 6.10 12.62 2.58
C LYS A 602 6.25 12.67 4.11
N LEU A 603 6.56 11.54 4.76
CA LEU A 603 6.95 11.50 6.18
C LEU A 603 8.20 12.36 6.42
N GLY A 604 9.20 12.28 5.53
CA GLY A 604 10.38 13.15 5.56
C GLY A 604 10.08 14.64 5.34
N HIS A 605 9.06 14.97 4.54
CA HIS A 605 8.58 16.34 4.33
C HIS A 605 7.88 16.88 5.59
N TYR A 606 6.97 16.10 6.19
CA TYR A 606 6.30 16.45 7.45
C TYR A 606 7.27 16.57 8.65
N MET A 607 8.27 15.69 8.75
CA MET A 607 9.24 15.69 9.87
C MET A 607 10.49 16.54 9.58
N HIS A 608 10.48 17.38 8.53
CA HIS A 608 11.56 18.29 8.14
C HIS A 608 12.95 17.62 8.04
N ILE A 609 12.97 16.44 7.42
CA ILE A 609 14.18 15.64 7.18
C ILE A 609 14.79 16.04 5.83
N PRO A 610 16.11 16.31 5.73
CA PRO A 610 16.73 16.64 4.44
C PRO A 610 16.45 15.53 3.40
N PRO A 611 15.88 15.84 2.21
CA PRO A 611 15.44 14.79 1.30
C PRO A 611 16.55 13.86 0.78
N ARG A 612 17.82 14.30 0.84
CA ARG A 612 19.00 13.48 0.54
C ARG A 612 19.31 12.45 1.63
N ALA A 613 19.00 12.74 2.89
CA ALA A 613 19.10 11.78 3.97
C ALA A 613 18.02 10.69 3.80
N VAL A 614 16.77 11.08 3.50
CA VAL A 614 15.67 10.15 3.20
C VAL A 614 16.00 9.21 2.05
N PHE A 615 16.54 9.73 0.94
CA PHE A 615 17.01 8.88 -0.17
C PHE A 615 18.11 7.89 0.26
N PHE A 616 19.04 8.33 1.12
CA PHE A 616 20.10 7.46 1.63
C PHE A 616 19.56 6.36 2.57
N SER A 617 18.65 6.66 3.51
CA SER A 617 18.04 5.62 4.38
C SER A 617 17.25 4.59 3.58
N GLN A 618 16.56 5.01 2.53
CA GLN A 618 15.84 4.11 1.62
C GLN A 618 16.78 3.17 0.87
N LEU A 619 17.90 3.67 0.32
CA LEU A 619 18.88 2.77 -0.32
C LEU A 619 19.56 1.87 0.71
N PHE A 620 19.96 2.40 1.87
CA PHE A 620 20.64 1.67 2.93
C PHE A 620 19.77 0.56 3.55
N GLY A 621 18.47 0.84 3.75
CA GLY A 621 17.51 -0.13 4.26
C GLY A 621 17.35 -1.34 3.34
N SER A 622 17.06 -1.09 2.06
CA SER A 622 16.94 -2.14 1.04
C SER A 622 18.22 -2.96 0.86
N PHE A 623 19.40 -2.33 1.03
CA PHE A 623 20.69 -2.99 0.91
C PHE A 623 20.91 -4.05 1.99
N ILE A 624 20.44 -3.80 3.22
CA ILE A 624 20.49 -4.76 4.35
C ILE A 624 19.36 -5.80 4.25
N GLY A 625 18.14 -5.37 3.90
CA GLY A 625 16.96 -6.25 3.89
C GLY A 625 17.02 -7.37 2.85
N VAL A 626 17.45 -7.07 1.62
CA VAL A 626 17.43 -8.05 0.50
C VAL A 626 18.28 -9.31 0.75
N PRO A 627 19.54 -9.22 1.24
CA PRO A 627 20.31 -10.41 1.61
C PRO A 627 19.66 -11.26 2.71
N ILE A 628 18.98 -10.63 3.67
CA ILE A 628 18.28 -11.32 4.76
C ILE A 628 17.05 -12.05 4.20
N ASN A 629 16.26 -11.38 3.35
CA ASN A 629 15.14 -12.01 2.64
C ASN A 629 15.59 -13.22 1.82
N TYR A 630 16.69 -13.12 1.07
CA TYR A 630 17.25 -14.26 0.32
C TYR A 630 17.69 -15.40 1.25
N GLY A 631 18.30 -15.09 2.40
CA GLY A 631 18.64 -16.08 3.42
C GLY A 631 17.42 -16.83 3.96
N VAL A 632 16.31 -16.13 4.20
CA VAL A 632 15.02 -16.72 4.62
C VAL A 632 14.46 -17.62 3.52
N ILE A 633 14.41 -17.17 2.28
CA ILE A 633 13.94 -17.97 1.12
C ILE A 633 14.75 -19.27 1.02
N ARG A 634 16.08 -19.19 1.11
CA ARG A 634 16.95 -20.38 1.07
C ARG A 634 16.74 -21.32 2.26
N TRP A 635 16.51 -20.78 3.46
CA TRP A 635 16.23 -21.56 4.66
C TRP A 635 14.87 -22.28 4.57
N VAL A 636 13.81 -21.59 4.14
CA VAL A 636 12.48 -22.19 3.93
C VAL A 636 12.55 -23.29 2.86
N LEU A 637 13.13 -23.01 1.69
CA LEU A 637 13.27 -24.02 0.62
C LEU A 637 14.13 -25.23 1.03
N ASN A 638 15.10 -25.06 1.92
CA ASN A 638 15.91 -26.17 2.46
C ASN A 638 15.21 -27.01 3.54
N THR A 639 14.13 -26.52 4.17
CA THR A 639 13.57 -27.12 5.40
C THR A 639 12.06 -27.36 5.38
N LYS A 640 11.36 -26.85 4.36
CA LYS A 640 9.89 -26.91 4.23
C LYS A 640 9.39 -27.22 2.82
N SER A 641 10.27 -27.59 1.88
CA SER A 641 9.92 -27.96 0.50
C SER A 641 8.83 -29.05 0.41
N GLU A 642 8.91 -30.08 1.24
CA GLU A 642 7.97 -31.23 1.23
C GLU A 642 6.54 -30.80 1.63
N PHE A 643 6.41 -29.88 2.60
CA PHE A 643 5.11 -29.30 2.97
C PHE A 643 4.62 -28.27 1.94
N LEU A 644 5.49 -27.41 1.42
CA LEU A 644 5.13 -26.35 0.46
C LEU A 644 4.77 -26.89 -0.93
N SER A 645 5.31 -28.05 -1.31
CA SER A 645 4.92 -28.79 -2.52
C SER A 645 3.65 -29.63 -2.33
N GLY A 646 3.16 -29.78 -1.09
CA GLY A 646 2.00 -30.60 -0.75
C GLY A 646 2.25 -32.11 -0.77
N GLN A 647 3.52 -32.54 -0.70
CA GLN A 647 3.89 -33.95 -0.58
C GLN A 647 3.61 -34.48 0.83
N GLU A 648 3.91 -33.68 1.86
CA GLU A 648 3.54 -33.94 3.25
C GLU A 648 2.52 -32.92 3.76
N LEU A 649 1.61 -33.37 4.62
CA LEU A 649 0.69 -32.50 5.36
C LEU A 649 1.42 -31.93 6.58
N ASP A 650 1.63 -30.62 6.63
CA ASP A 650 2.23 -29.96 7.80
C ASP A 650 1.38 -30.22 9.06
N PRO A 651 1.92 -30.89 10.11
CA PRO A 651 1.19 -31.21 11.33
C PRO A 651 0.80 -29.97 12.16
N THR A 652 1.30 -28.78 11.80
CA THR A 652 0.89 -27.50 12.41
C THR A 652 -0.09 -26.69 11.57
N HIS A 653 -0.37 -27.09 10.32
CA HIS A 653 -1.18 -26.38 9.32
C HIS A 653 -0.77 -24.91 9.04
N GLN A 654 0.43 -24.50 9.45
CA GLN A 654 0.96 -23.15 9.25
C GLN A 654 1.69 -22.97 7.92
N TRP A 655 2.20 -24.06 7.33
CA TRP A 655 2.96 -24.08 6.09
C TRP A 655 2.11 -24.67 4.96
N SER A 656 1.56 -23.80 4.11
CA SER A 656 0.64 -24.17 3.03
C SER A 656 1.08 -23.72 1.64
N GLY A 657 2.00 -22.76 1.53
CA GLY A 657 2.43 -22.21 0.24
C GLY A 657 1.30 -21.59 -0.59
N GLN A 658 0.16 -21.26 0.00
CA GLN A 658 -1.08 -20.88 -0.71
C GLN A 658 -0.86 -19.75 -1.73
N THR A 659 -0.08 -18.73 -1.37
CA THR A 659 0.30 -17.62 -2.26
C THR A 659 1.10 -18.10 -3.47
N LEU A 660 2.09 -18.98 -3.26
CA LEU A 660 2.93 -19.52 -4.32
C LEU A 660 2.14 -20.46 -5.25
N SER A 661 1.19 -21.23 -4.69
CA SER A 661 0.25 -22.06 -5.45
C SER A 661 -0.70 -21.20 -6.32
N MET A 662 -1.17 -20.05 -5.82
CA MET A 662 -1.97 -19.11 -6.61
C MET A 662 -1.17 -18.50 -7.79
N TYR A 663 0.11 -18.17 -7.57
CA TYR A 663 1.00 -17.73 -8.66
C TYR A 663 1.31 -18.86 -9.64
N LEU A 664 1.48 -20.11 -9.19
CA LEU A 664 1.61 -21.28 -10.07
C LEU A 664 0.37 -21.46 -10.96
N THR A 665 -0.82 -21.48 -10.35
CA THR A 665 -2.13 -21.52 -11.03
C THR A 665 -2.21 -20.46 -12.13
N SER A 666 -1.86 -19.21 -11.81
CA SER A 666 -1.96 -18.06 -12.72
C SER A 666 -0.93 -18.15 -13.85
N GLY A 667 0.34 -18.43 -13.53
CA GLY A 667 1.41 -18.59 -14.51
C GLY A 667 1.18 -19.76 -15.48
N VAL A 668 0.61 -20.88 -15.02
CA VAL A 668 0.20 -22.00 -15.89
C VAL A 668 -0.95 -21.57 -16.81
N GLN A 669 -1.98 -20.92 -16.27
CA GLN A 669 -3.16 -20.51 -17.02
C GLN A 669 -2.92 -19.45 -18.09
N TYR A 670 -1.91 -18.58 -17.94
CA TYR A 670 -1.64 -17.52 -18.93
C TYR A 670 -0.46 -17.82 -19.87
N VAL A 671 0.43 -18.76 -19.53
CA VAL A 671 1.69 -18.99 -20.29
C VAL A 671 1.75 -20.36 -20.96
N LEU A 672 1.10 -21.40 -20.39
CA LEU A 672 1.08 -22.74 -20.99
C LEU A 672 -0.20 -23.05 -21.75
N ILE A 673 -1.32 -22.41 -21.35
CA ILE A 673 -2.66 -22.56 -21.91
C ILE A 673 -3.02 -21.30 -22.72
#